data_AF-A0A939FCG8-F1
#
_entry.id   AF-A0A939FCG8-F1
#
_cell.length_a   1.000
_cell.length_b   1.000
_cell.length_c   1.000
_cell.angle_alpha   90.00
_cell.angle_beta   90.00
_cell.angle_gamma   90.00
#
_symmetry.space_group_name_H-M   'P 1'
#
loop_
_entity.id
_entity.type
_entity.pdbx_description
1 polymer ?
#
loop_
_entity_poly.entity_id
_entity_poly.type
_entity_poly.pdbx_seq_one_letter_code
_entity_poly.pdbx_strand_id
1 'polypeptide(L)'
;MRALLERLAGLRQEAGALVEARSADDPTAADPLRGLYVSEDTARRLATEPEPDERPTGVGAWARCTGEGDDRMPGLAARFGLGELDVAILLAALAPDVHRSFEPLYGYLNDDVGRRRATVDLALTLAGSAAYEPEARGRFHPGAPLLDGGLLLVEEEERPLPGRQLRVPERVVAHLLGDDTLDAGLRAAGVTLQSPREAPAAAEGTVAARIAGPGSVRVHLRERRGGGADAVADALRGAGRTVLRHRPPATGQDPGVAHALVREARLRGAGTAIVVEPLPERPAELVRAMAVADVTVVFAGPGAYDPEWAPDAGLLAVDVQDVQDVQGGSSERDPVALWRAELPYTADDLSSIGDEELARAVAPYRLDGGQVRRAARAATALAAFEGVPLSPVHVQKSARLLSAPALERHARRVRPAVGFGDLVLPGEPLGLLKELAGRVRDRSTVLGQWRLRTGGGRGQGVVALFAGESGTGKTLAAEVIAGELGLDMYVVDLSAVVDKYVGETEKNLERIFTEADRTDAVLLFDEADAVFGKRSEVRSSHDRYANLESAYLLQRLEAFEGVAVLTTNLRANLDDAFTRRLDLVVDFPFPDVELRLALWRSSLAGVPQTDDLEAELTACAKEFELAGGAIRSAAVTAGYLAAAHGGPVTGADVRTGARREYVKMGRLVMRDTMPWAP
;
A
#
# COMPACT_ATOMS: atom_id res chain seq x y z
N MET A 1 36.92 -14.02 0.99
CA MET A 1 38.00 -13.04 0.63
C MET A 1 39.33 -13.69 0.26
N ARG A 2 39.97 -14.50 1.13
CA ARG A 2 41.31 -15.09 0.86
C ARG A 2 41.38 -15.92 -0.44
N ALA A 3 40.39 -16.79 -0.67
CA ALA A 3 40.29 -17.60 -1.89
C ALA A 3 40.19 -16.75 -3.17
N LEU A 4 39.49 -15.61 -3.14
CA LEU A 4 39.42 -14.69 -4.28
C LEU A 4 40.79 -14.10 -4.60
N LEU A 5 41.55 -13.69 -3.59
CA LEU A 5 42.89 -13.15 -3.77
C LEU A 5 43.86 -14.19 -4.34
N GLU A 6 43.72 -15.47 -3.97
CA GLU A 6 44.50 -16.57 -4.52
C GLU A 6 44.19 -16.81 -6.01
N ARG A 7 42.90 -16.78 -6.39
CA ARG A 7 42.49 -16.82 -7.82
C ARG A 7 43.08 -15.67 -8.62
N LEU A 8 43.05 -14.45 -8.06
CA LEU A 8 43.65 -13.27 -8.69
C LEU A 8 45.19 -13.36 -8.73
N ALA A 9 45.84 -13.98 -7.74
CA ALA A 9 47.27 -14.22 -7.79
C ALA A 9 47.64 -15.16 -8.95
N GLY A 10 46.86 -16.23 -9.17
CA GLY A 10 47.01 -17.10 -10.34
C GLY A 10 46.78 -16.36 -11.66
N LEU A 11 45.73 -15.55 -11.76
CA LEU A 11 45.48 -14.70 -12.93
C LEU A 11 46.64 -13.74 -13.22
N ARG A 12 47.28 -13.19 -12.18
CA ARG A 12 48.44 -12.31 -12.33
C ARG A 12 49.64 -13.04 -12.90
N GLN A 13 49.88 -14.28 -12.48
CA GLN A 13 50.95 -15.12 -13.02
C GLN A 13 50.73 -15.39 -14.51
N GLU A 14 49.50 -15.70 -14.91
CA GLU A 14 49.13 -15.90 -16.32
C GLU A 14 49.25 -14.63 -17.15
N ALA A 15 48.75 -13.50 -16.64
CA ALA A 15 48.92 -12.21 -17.30
C ALA A 15 50.41 -11.87 -17.48
N GLY A 16 51.25 -12.18 -16.49
CA GLY A 16 52.71 -12.05 -16.58
C GLY A 16 53.32 -12.95 -17.66
N ALA A 17 52.93 -14.23 -17.71
CA ALA A 17 53.38 -15.15 -18.74
C ALA A 17 52.98 -14.70 -20.15
N LEU A 18 51.78 -14.15 -20.31
CA LEU A 18 51.31 -13.58 -21.57
C LEU A 18 52.09 -12.32 -21.99
N VAL A 19 52.48 -11.47 -21.03
CA VAL A 19 53.37 -10.32 -21.27
C VAL A 19 54.73 -10.80 -21.78
N GLU A 20 55.35 -11.77 -21.10
CA GLU A 20 56.64 -12.34 -21.50
C GLU A 20 56.56 -12.93 -22.92
N ALA A 21 55.54 -13.76 -23.19
CA ALA A 21 55.32 -14.36 -24.50
C ALA A 21 55.15 -13.31 -25.62
N ARG A 22 54.36 -12.26 -25.38
CA ARG A 22 54.18 -11.17 -26.36
C ARG A 22 55.41 -10.29 -26.51
N SER A 23 56.24 -10.16 -25.48
CA SER A 23 57.45 -9.33 -25.52
C SER A 23 58.63 -10.01 -26.21
N ALA A 24 58.68 -11.35 -26.20
CA ALA A 24 59.81 -12.13 -26.70
C ALA A 24 60.12 -11.84 -28.19
N ASP A 25 59.08 -11.67 -28.99
CA ASP A 25 59.18 -11.45 -30.44
C ASP A 25 58.70 -10.04 -30.87
N ASP A 26 58.47 -9.12 -29.93
CA ASP A 26 58.01 -7.76 -30.20
C ASP A 26 59.13 -6.71 -30.20
N PRO A 27 59.67 -6.27 -31.35
CA PRO A 27 60.63 -5.18 -31.42
C PRO A 27 60.12 -3.84 -30.89
N THR A 28 58.81 -3.67 -30.65
CA THR A 28 58.25 -2.49 -29.99
C THR A 28 58.14 -2.65 -28.46
N ALA A 29 58.49 -3.80 -27.89
CA ALA A 29 58.39 -4.05 -26.45
C ALA A 29 59.18 -3.05 -25.59
N ALA A 30 60.28 -2.51 -26.13
CA ALA A 30 61.09 -1.48 -25.49
C ALA A 30 60.70 -0.03 -25.84
N ASP A 31 59.67 0.17 -26.68
CA ASP A 31 59.22 1.51 -27.09
C ASP A 31 58.43 2.20 -25.95
N PRO A 32 58.91 3.33 -25.41
CA PRO A 32 58.21 4.08 -24.37
C PRO A 32 56.87 4.67 -24.83
N LEU A 33 56.61 4.73 -26.14
CA LEU A 33 55.39 5.24 -26.75
C LEU A 33 54.48 4.12 -27.33
N ARG A 34 54.77 2.85 -27.02
CA ARG A 34 53.95 1.69 -27.44
C ARG A 34 52.47 1.90 -27.09
N GLY A 35 51.59 1.59 -28.04
CA GLY A 35 50.14 1.75 -27.91
C GLY A 35 49.62 3.19 -28.04
N LEU A 36 50.47 4.21 -28.21
CA LEU A 36 50.04 5.59 -28.53
C LEU A 36 50.01 5.89 -30.03
N TYR A 37 50.67 5.06 -30.83
CA TYR A 37 50.71 5.14 -32.29
C TYR A 37 50.96 3.74 -32.87
N VAL A 38 50.59 3.53 -34.14
CA VAL A 38 50.89 2.29 -34.86
C VAL A 38 52.14 2.53 -35.71
N SER A 39 53.23 1.82 -35.40
CA SER A 39 54.46 1.90 -36.20
C SER A 39 54.33 1.09 -37.50
N GLU A 40 55.15 1.40 -38.52
CA GLU A 40 55.19 0.63 -39.77
C GLU A 40 55.60 -0.84 -39.52
N ASP A 41 56.53 -1.07 -38.59
CA ASP A 41 56.98 -2.40 -38.21
C ASP A 41 55.88 -3.20 -37.51
N THR A 42 55.06 -2.55 -36.67
CA THR A 42 53.86 -3.14 -36.06
C THR A 42 52.84 -3.53 -37.14
N ALA A 43 52.55 -2.63 -38.09
CA ALA A 43 51.58 -2.87 -39.15
C ALA A 43 52.01 -4.02 -40.09
N ARG A 44 53.30 -4.08 -40.45
CA ARG A 44 53.85 -5.16 -41.28
C ARG A 44 53.80 -6.51 -40.57
N ARG A 45 54.04 -6.54 -39.25
CA ARG A 45 53.97 -7.77 -38.46
C ARG A 45 52.54 -8.30 -38.36
N LEU A 46 51.57 -7.46 -38.04
CA LEU A 46 50.16 -7.84 -38.02
C LEU A 46 49.68 -8.40 -39.38
N ALA A 47 50.30 -7.98 -40.49
CA ALA A 47 50.01 -8.49 -41.82
C ALA A 47 50.73 -9.82 -42.17
N THR A 48 51.74 -10.22 -41.40
CA THR A 48 52.60 -11.39 -41.68
C THR A 48 52.56 -12.47 -40.59
N GLU A 49 52.05 -12.15 -39.41
CA GLU A 49 51.79 -13.11 -38.34
C GLU A 49 50.76 -14.15 -38.81
N PRO A 50 51.07 -15.46 -38.76
CA PRO A 50 50.04 -16.47 -38.90
C PRO A 50 49.05 -16.32 -37.74
N GLU A 51 47.76 -16.57 -37.98
CA GLU A 51 46.78 -16.64 -36.88
C GLU A 51 47.31 -17.62 -35.82
N PRO A 52 47.24 -17.29 -34.52
CA PRO A 52 47.87 -18.08 -33.48
C PRO A 52 47.21 -19.46 -33.38
N ASP A 53 47.81 -20.45 -34.02
CA ASP A 53 47.40 -21.86 -33.96
C ASP A 53 48.01 -22.58 -32.73
N GLU A 54 48.99 -21.95 -32.07
CA GLU A 54 49.62 -22.45 -30.84
C GLU A 54 48.92 -21.92 -29.58
N ARG A 55 47.94 -22.70 -29.13
CA ARG A 55 47.22 -22.47 -27.88
C ARG A 55 48.13 -22.78 -26.70
N PRO A 56 48.26 -21.89 -25.70
CA PRO A 56 48.88 -22.27 -24.45
C PRO A 56 47.96 -23.28 -23.74
N THR A 57 48.44 -24.50 -23.55
CA THR A 57 47.72 -25.55 -22.81
C THR A 57 47.80 -25.23 -21.32
N GLY A 58 46.71 -24.74 -20.72
CA GLY A 58 46.65 -24.49 -19.26
C GLY A 58 45.95 -23.19 -18.83
N VAL A 59 45.67 -22.30 -19.78
CA VAL A 59 45.03 -21.01 -19.49
C VAL A 59 43.63 -21.22 -18.91
N GLY A 60 43.33 -20.56 -17.80
CA GLY A 60 42.08 -20.74 -17.04
C GLY A 60 42.18 -21.68 -15.82
N ALA A 61 43.31 -22.37 -15.59
CA ALA A 61 43.50 -23.20 -14.39
C ALA A 61 43.39 -22.40 -13.07
N TRP A 62 43.82 -21.14 -13.10
CA TRP A 62 43.70 -20.18 -12.01
C TRP A 62 42.25 -19.87 -11.61
N ALA A 63 41.30 -20.01 -12.53
CA ALA A 63 39.87 -19.88 -12.27
C ALA A 63 39.27 -21.12 -11.57
N ARG A 64 40.05 -22.19 -11.39
CA ARG A 64 39.67 -23.41 -10.65
C ARG A 64 40.32 -23.53 -9.27
N CYS A 65 41.26 -22.64 -8.91
CA CYS A 65 41.92 -22.66 -7.61
C CYS A 65 40.91 -22.52 -6.45
N THR A 66 40.76 -23.56 -5.64
CA THR A 66 40.00 -23.52 -4.37
C THR A 66 40.99 -23.35 -3.22
N GLY A 67 41.11 -22.12 -2.72
CA GLY A 67 41.82 -21.87 -1.46
C GLY A 67 41.10 -22.48 -0.25
N GLU A 68 41.81 -22.72 0.85
CA GLU A 68 41.18 -22.99 2.14
C GLU A 68 40.53 -21.70 2.67
N GLY A 69 39.19 -21.61 2.62
CA GLY A 69 38.43 -20.47 3.16
C GLY A 69 37.02 -20.31 2.58
N ASP A 70 36.33 -19.25 2.99
CA ASP A 70 35.01 -18.84 2.49
C ASP A 70 35.13 -18.27 1.06
N ASP A 71 35.11 -19.18 0.07
CA ASP A 71 35.06 -18.86 -1.36
C ASP A 71 33.61 -18.73 -1.82
N ARG A 72 33.21 -17.49 -2.13
CA ARG A 72 31.86 -17.16 -2.61
C ARG A 72 31.68 -17.42 -4.11
N MET A 73 32.76 -17.63 -4.86
CA MET A 73 32.72 -17.79 -6.31
C MET A 73 31.96 -19.05 -6.76
N PRO A 74 32.18 -20.26 -6.17
CA PRO A 74 31.40 -21.44 -6.53
C PRO A 74 29.90 -21.27 -6.27
N GLY A 75 29.54 -20.63 -5.15
CA GLY A 75 28.14 -20.34 -4.84
C GLY A 75 27.53 -19.33 -5.82
N LEU A 76 28.28 -18.29 -6.21
CA LEU A 76 27.85 -17.35 -7.26
C LEU A 76 27.68 -18.07 -8.61
N ALA A 77 28.65 -18.90 -9.01
CA ALA A 77 28.60 -19.64 -10.25
C ALA A 77 27.37 -20.57 -10.33
N ALA A 78 27.10 -21.33 -9.26
CA ALA A 78 25.94 -22.21 -9.19
C ALA A 78 24.61 -21.45 -9.31
N ARG A 79 24.49 -20.28 -8.65
CA ARG A 79 23.24 -19.49 -8.60
C ARG A 79 22.95 -18.75 -9.91
N PHE A 80 23.99 -18.38 -10.65
CA PHE A 80 23.85 -17.70 -11.94
C PHE A 80 24.02 -18.65 -13.14
N GLY A 81 24.28 -19.95 -12.92
CA GLY A 81 24.48 -20.92 -13.99
C GLY A 81 25.77 -20.69 -14.78
N LEU A 82 26.83 -20.22 -14.12
CA LEU A 82 28.11 -19.92 -14.76
C LEU A 82 28.94 -21.19 -14.95
N GLY A 83 29.45 -21.39 -16.16
CA GLY A 83 30.47 -22.38 -16.47
C GLY A 83 31.88 -21.89 -16.13
N GLU A 84 32.89 -22.74 -16.36
CA GLU A 84 34.30 -22.42 -16.07
C GLU A 84 34.78 -21.17 -16.83
N LEU A 85 34.41 -21.07 -18.12
CA LEU A 85 34.75 -19.91 -18.96
C LEU A 85 34.12 -18.62 -18.44
N ASP A 86 32.87 -18.66 -17.97
CA ASP A 86 32.19 -17.47 -17.46
C ASP A 86 32.88 -16.95 -16.18
N VAL A 87 33.30 -17.86 -15.30
CA VAL A 87 34.03 -17.53 -14.07
C VAL A 87 35.39 -16.91 -14.41
N ALA A 88 36.11 -17.44 -15.40
CA ALA A 88 37.37 -16.88 -15.85
C ALA A 88 37.20 -15.46 -16.43
N ILE A 89 36.19 -15.25 -17.29
CA ILE A 89 35.86 -13.92 -17.85
C ILE A 89 35.52 -12.94 -16.72
N LEU A 90 34.67 -13.34 -15.77
CA LEU A 90 34.26 -12.51 -14.65
C LEU A 90 35.45 -12.10 -13.78
N LEU A 91 36.35 -13.04 -13.48
CA LEU A 91 37.55 -12.75 -12.69
C LEU A 91 38.54 -11.83 -13.44
N ALA A 92 38.71 -12.01 -14.75
CA ALA A 92 39.54 -11.12 -15.57
C ALA A 92 38.99 -9.69 -15.60
N ALA A 93 37.67 -9.53 -15.70
CA ALA A 93 37.02 -8.22 -15.62
C ALA A 93 37.12 -7.59 -14.22
N LEU A 94 37.03 -8.40 -13.16
CA LEU A 94 37.06 -8.00 -11.75
C LEU A 94 38.46 -7.55 -11.28
N ALA A 95 39.53 -8.10 -11.86
CA ALA A 95 40.88 -8.00 -11.32
C ALA A 95 41.38 -6.55 -11.08
N PRO A 96 41.15 -5.57 -11.98
CA PRO A 96 41.57 -4.19 -11.77
C PRO A 96 40.82 -3.50 -10.62
N ASP A 97 39.54 -3.86 -10.40
CA ASP A 97 38.71 -3.30 -9.33
C ASP A 97 39.14 -3.79 -7.94
N VAL A 98 39.73 -4.99 -7.86
CA VAL A 98 40.24 -5.55 -6.60
C VAL A 98 41.71 -5.19 -6.37
N HIS A 99 42.54 -5.15 -7.42
CA HIS A 99 43.97 -4.88 -7.28
C HIS A 99 44.52 -4.04 -8.42
N ARG A 100 44.89 -2.79 -8.12
CA ARG A 100 45.39 -1.81 -9.09
C ARG A 100 46.59 -2.27 -9.93
N SER A 101 47.38 -3.23 -9.46
CA SER A 101 48.52 -3.77 -10.23
C SER A 101 48.14 -4.38 -11.58
N PHE A 102 46.86 -4.69 -11.81
CA PHE A 102 46.39 -5.18 -13.11
C PHE A 102 46.26 -4.06 -14.15
N GLU A 103 46.08 -2.79 -13.75
CA GLU A 103 45.90 -1.69 -14.70
C GLU A 103 47.06 -1.57 -15.71
N PRO A 104 48.35 -1.57 -15.29
CA PRO A 104 49.46 -1.47 -16.24
C PRO A 104 49.64 -2.73 -17.07
N LEU A 105 49.39 -3.92 -16.48
CA LEU A 105 49.47 -5.20 -17.20
C LEU A 105 48.45 -5.24 -18.33
N TYR A 106 47.21 -4.82 -18.05
CA TYR A 106 46.14 -4.79 -19.04
C TYR A 106 46.37 -3.71 -20.09
N GLY A 107 46.91 -2.54 -19.72
CA GLY A 107 47.31 -1.53 -20.70
C GLY A 107 48.33 -2.07 -21.71
N TYR A 108 49.34 -2.80 -21.23
CA TYR A 108 50.33 -3.45 -22.10
C TYR A 108 49.70 -4.55 -22.98
N LEU A 109 48.87 -5.40 -22.39
CA LEU A 109 48.23 -6.52 -23.09
C LEU A 109 47.10 -6.09 -24.03
N ASN A 110 46.50 -4.92 -23.85
CA ASN A 110 45.57 -4.34 -24.80
C ASN A 110 46.28 -3.57 -25.93
N ASP A 111 47.61 -3.43 -25.85
CA ASP A 111 48.41 -2.55 -26.70
C ASP A 111 47.89 -1.10 -26.72
N ASP A 112 47.40 -0.62 -25.56
CA ASP A 112 46.82 0.71 -25.36
C ASP A 112 46.96 1.08 -23.88
N VAL A 113 47.88 2.00 -23.59
CA VAL A 113 48.17 2.46 -22.22
C VAL A 113 46.96 3.15 -21.56
N GLY A 114 46.01 3.63 -22.35
CA GLY A 114 44.74 4.19 -21.88
C GLY A 114 43.77 3.13 -21.36
N ARG A 115 43.91 1.86 -21.79
CA ARG A 115 43.01 0.76 -21.46
C ARG A 115 43.45 -0.02 -20.22
N ARG A 116 42.94 0.41 -19.07
CA ARG A 116 43.28 -0.17 -17.75
C ARG A 116 42.40 -1.35 -17.32
N ARG A 117 41.44 -1.75 -18.16
CA ARG A 117 40.50 -2.85 -17.90
C ARG A 117 40.67 -3.96 -18.94
N ALA A 118 40.15 -5.15 -18.62
CA ALA A 118 40.12 -6.24 -19.58
C ALA A 118 39.21 -5.87 -20.76
N THR A 119 39.68 -6.06 -21.98
CA THR A 119 38.82 -6.12 -23.17
C THR A 119 38.22 -7.52 -23.30
N VAL A 120 37.19 -7.68 -24.14
CA VAL A 120 36.63 -9.00 -24.47
C VAL A 120 37.72 -9.96 -24.95
N ASP A 121 38.58 -9.50 -25.86
CA ASP A 121 39.67 -10.32 -26.40
C ASP A 121 40.68 -10.73 -25.33
N LEU A 122 41.09 -9.77 -24.49
CA LEU A 122 42.02 -10.04 -23.40
C LEU A 122 41.44 -11.01 -22.37
N ALA A 123 40.16 -10.86 -22.00
CA ALA A 123 39.51 -11.74 -21.04
C ALA A 123 39.38 -13.18 -21.58
N LEU A 124 39.05 -13.34 -22.86
CA LEU A 124 39.01 -14.65 -23.51
C LEU A 124 40.40 -15.27 -23.63
N THR A 125 41.40 -14.47 -24.01
CA THR A 125 42.80 -14.92 -24.11
C THR A 125 43.28 -15.43 -22.76
N LEU A 126 43.04 -14.69 -21.66
CA LEU A 126 43.38 -15.08 -20.28
C LEU A 126 42.55 -16.26 -19.75
N ALA A 127 41.46 -16.60 -20.41
CA ALA A 127 40.62 -17.77 -20.14
C ALA A 127 40.92 -18.96 -21.07
N GLY A 128 41.87 -18.83 -22.01
CA GLY A 128 42.28 -19.90 -22.91
C GLY A 128 41.38 -20.09 -24.13
N SER A 129 40.70 -19.03 -24.54
CA SER A 129 39.75 -19.01 -25.66
C SER A 129 39.96 -17.75 -26.51
N ALA A 130 39.18 -17.58 -27.57
CA ALA A 130 39.34 -16.47 -28.52
C ALA A 130 38.00 -15.90 -29.00
N ALA A 131 37.99 -14.62 -29.38
CA ALA A 131 36.75 -13.91 -29.73
C ALA A 131 36.09 -14.37 -31.06
N TYR A 132 36.81 -15.12 -31.88
CA TYR A 132 36.29 -15.77 -33.09
C TYR A 132 35.59 -17.12 -32.81
N GLU A 133 35.79 -17.71 -31.63
CA GLU A 133 35.14 -18.96 -31.26
C GLU A 133 33.66 -18.72 -30.95
N PRO A 134 32.71 -19.44 -31.59
CA PRO A 134 31.28 -19.19 -31.40
C PRO A 134 30.81 -19.34 -29.95
N GLU A 135 31.30 -20.35 -29.23
CA GLU A 135 30.93 -20.61 -27.83
C GLU A 135 31.41 -19.53 -26.87
N ALA A 136 32.61 -19.00 -27.12
CA ALA A 136 33.23 -17.92 -26.35
C ALA A 136 32.54 -16.58 -26.62
N ARG A 137 32.30 -16.30 -27.89
CA ARG A 137 31.55 -15.12 -28.34
C ARG A 137 30.13 -15.12 -27.78
N GLY A 138 29.50 -16.29 -27.69
CA GLY A 138 28.17 -16.48 -27.11
C GLY A 138 28.06 -16.05 -25.66
N ARG A 139 29.15 -15.99 -24.89
CA ARG A 139 29.15 -15.56 -23.48
C ARG A 139 28.84 -14.08 -23.30
N PHE A 140 28.95 -13.28 -24.36
CA PHE A 140 28.65 -11.85 -24.38
C PHE A 140 27.29 -11.53 -25.02
N HIS A 141 26.48 -12.55 -25.33
CA HIS A 141 25.10 -12.33 -25.77
C HIS A 141 24.25 -11.76 -24.62
N PRO A 142 23.26 -10.86 -24.87
CA PRO A 142 22.45 -10.28 -23.81
C PRO A 142 21.74 -11.31 -22.91
N GLY A 143 21.31 -12.44 -23.47
CA GLY A 143 20.72 -13.56 -22.73
C GLY A 143 21.73 -14.55 -22.12
N ALA A 144 23.04 -14.29 -22.21
CA ALA A 144 24.04 -15.14 -21.60
C ALA A 144 24.12 -14.89 -20.08
N PRO A 145 24.45 -15.91 -19.26
CA PRO A 145 24.42 -15.81 -17.80
C PRO A 145 25.16 -14.60 -17.19
N LEU A 146 26.28 -14.18 -17.78
CA LEU A 146 27.07 -13.04 -17.30
C LEU A 146 26.34 -11.70 -17.45
N LEU A 147 25.69 -11.48 -18.60
CA LEU A 147 25.02 -10.22 -18.93
C LEU A 147 23.59 -10.21 -18.40
N ASP A 148 22.82 -11.29 -18.63
CA ASP A 148 21.44 -11.43 -18.13
C ASP A 148 21.39 -11.41 -16.60
N GLY A 149 22.38 -12.04 -15.95
CA GLY A 149 22.56 -11.98 -14.50
C GLY A 149 23.02 -10.61 -13.98
N GLY A 150 23.37 -9.67 -14.86
CA GLY A 150 23.91 -8.36 -14.49
C GLY A 150 25.22 -8.45 -13.71
N LEU A 151 26.05 -9.47 -13.99
CA LEU A 151 27.36 -9.68 -13.38
C LEU A 151 28.49 -8.99 -14.16
N LEU A 152 28.26 -8.73 -15.44
CA LEU A 152 29.23 -8.14 -16.35
C LEU A 152 28.56 -7.04 -17.19
N LEU A 153 29.22 -5.91 -17.32
CA LEU A 153 28.88 -4.82 -18.23
C LEU A 153 29.90 -4.80 -19.37
N VAL A 154 29.42 -4.66 -20.59
CA VAL A 154 30.24 -4.47 -21.80
C VAL A 154 30.10 -3.03 -22.23
N GLU A 155 31.16 -2.25 -22.09
CA GLU A 155 31.21 -0.82 -22.44
C GLU A 155 31.77 -0.64 -23.87
N GLU A 156 31.71 0.58 -24.41
CA GLU A 156 32.20 0.93 -25.76
C GLU A 156 31.46 0.21 -26.91
N GLU A 157 30.12 0.31 -26.94
CA GLU A 157 29.30 -0.36 -27.97
C GLU A 157 29.65 0.02 -29.41
N GLU A 158 30.22 1.21 -29.62
CA GLU A 158 30.71 1.68 -30.91
C GLU A 158 31.90 0.87 -31.45
N ARG A 159 32.58 0.10 -30.60
CA ARG A 159 33.71 -0.74 -31.00
C ARG A 159 33.28 -2.15 -31.39
N PRO A 160 34.05 -2.84 -32.26
CA PRO A 160 33.90 -4.28 -32.47
C PRO A 160 34.02 -5.04 -31.15
N LEU A 161 33.23 -6.11 -31.00
CA LEU A 161 33.14 -6.88 -29.76
C LEU A 161 34.50 -7.19 -29.08
N PRO A 162 35.54 -7.70 -29.79
CA PRO A 162 36.82 -8.03 -29.14
C PRO A 162 37.48 -6.83 -28.44
N GLY A 163 37.28 -5.62 -28.98
CA GLY A 163 37.86 -4.39 -28.45
C GLY A 163 37.01 -3.69 -27.39
N ARG A 164 35.85 -4.23 -27.01
CA ARG A 164 34.98 -3.64 -25.99
C ARG A 164 35.53 -3.89 -24.59
N GLN A 165 35.37 -2.92 -23.69
CA GLN A 165 35.85 -3.04 -22.30
C GLN A 165 34.83 -3.78 -21.42
N LEU A 166 35.36 -4.55 -20.47
CA LEU A 166 34.58 -5.29 -19.50
C LEU A 166 34.64 -4.63 -18.11
N ARG A 167 33.49 -4.57 -17.45
CA ARG A 167 33.38 -4.03 -16.10
C ARG A 167 32.44 -4.86 -15.25
N VAL A 168 32.84 -5.13 -14.02
CA VAL A 168 31.98 -5.78 -13.02
C VAL A 168 31.25 -4.70 -12.22
N PRO A 169 29.92 -4.79 -12.01
CA PRO A 169 29.21 -3.85 -11.16
C PRO A 169 29.76 -3.87 -9.73
N GLU A 170 29.91 -2.69 -9.12
CA GLU A 170 30.49 -2.52 -7.78
C GLU A 170 29.82 -3.42 -6.72
N ARG A 171 28.50 -3.59 -6.82
CA ARG A 171 27.75 -4.47 -5.91
C ARG A 171 28.22 -5.94 -5.95
N VAL A 172 28.61 -6.44 -7.13
CA VAL A 172 29.12 -7.80 -7.31
C VAL A 172 30.54 -7.90 -6.72
N VAL A 173 31.37 -6.88 -6.92
CA VAL A 173 32.70 -6.77 -6.29
C VAL A 173 32.57 -6.83 -4.76
N ALA A 174 31.71 -6.00 -4.18
CA ALA A 174 31.44 -5.95 -2.74
C ALA A 174 30.99 -7.32 -2.19
N HIS A 175 30.06 -8.00 -2.87
CA HIS A 175 29.60 -9.33 -2.46
C HIS A 175 30.72 -10.37 -2.45
N LEU A 176 31.57 -10.39 -3.47
CA LEU A 176 32.71 -11.31 -3.57
C LEU A 176 33.80 -11.02 -2.52
N LEU A 177 33.91 -9.77 -2.09
CA LEU A 177 34.80 -9.35 -0.98
C LEU A 177 34.22 -9.66 0.40
N GLY A 178 32.92 -9.98 0.51
CA GLY A 178 32.27 -10.37 1.76
C GLY A 178 31.25 -9.37 2.30
N ASP A 179 30.94 -8.31 1.56
CA ASP A 179 29.97 -7.29 1.95
C ASP A 179 28.57 -7.63 1.40
N ASP A 180 27.63 -7.93 2.31
CA ASP A 180 26.23 -8.21 2.00
C ASP A 180 25.29 -7.05 2.37
N THR A 181 25.81 -5.83 2.48
CA THR A 181 24.99 -4.62 2.61
C THR A 181 24.17 -4.39 1.34
N LEU A 182 22.95 -3.87 1.51
CA LEU A 182 22.06 -3.61 0.38
C LEU A 182 22.64 -2.49 -0.48
N ASP A 183 22.62 -2.63 -1.81
CA ASP A 183 23.10 -1.60 -2.75
C ASP A 183 22.45 -0.22 -2.51
N ALA A 184 23.24 0.85 -2.65
CA ALA A 184 22.77 2.22 -2.41
C ALA A 184 21.71 2.67 -3.43
N GLY A 185 21.84 2.25 -4.69
CA GLY A 185 20.85 2.49 -5.73
C GLY A 185 19.53 1.79 -5.45
N LEU A 186 19.58 0.54 -4.97
CA LEU A 186 18.37 -0.18 -4.52
C LEU A 186 17.71 0.51 -3.32
N ARG A 187 18.47 0.98 -2.32
CA ARG A 187 17.93 1.75 -1.20
C ARG A 187 17.25 3.05 -1.66
N ALA A 188 17.89 3.78 -2.58
CA ALA A 188 17.33 5.01 -3.15
C ALA A 188 16.04 4.74 -3.94
N ALA A 189 15.94 3.57 -4.58
CA ALA A 189 14.75 3.10 -5.28
C ALA A 189 13.64 2.53 -4.36
N GLY A 190 13.71 2.76 -3.05
CA GLY A 190 12.68 2.33 -2.10
C GLY A 190 12.69 0.83 -1.78
N VAL A 191 13.83 0.15 -1.98
CA VAL A 191 14.02 -1.25 -1.58
C VAL A 191 14.48 -1.30 -0.13
N THR A 192 13.83 -2.15 0.67
CA THR A 192 14.19 -2.43 2.06
C THR A 192 14.51 -3.91 2.23
N LEU A 193 15.55 -4.18 3.02
CA LEU A 193 15.96 -5.53 3.38
C LEU A 193 15.29 -5.93 4.69
N GLN A 194 14.55 -7.04 4.69
CA GLN A 194 13.89 -7.57 5.87
C GLN A 194 14.50 -8.93 6.24
N SER A 195 15.14 -8.97 7.40
CA SER A 195 15.78 -10.18 7.92
C SER A 195 14.75 -11.25 8.31
N PRO A 196 15.14 -12.54 8.27
CA PRO A 196 14.34 -13.64 8.84
C PRO A 196 13.92 -13.32 10.28
N ARG A 197 12.76 -13.83 10.69
CA ARG A 197 12.22 -13.62 12.03
C ARG A 197 11.79 -14.96 12.61
N GLU A 198 12.06 -15.18 13.89
CA GLU A 198 11.35 -16.19 14.67
C GLU A 198 9.91 -15.70 14.88
N ALA A 199 9.02 -16.15 13.99
CA ALA A 199 7.59 -15.90 14.06
C ALA A 199 6.87 -17.26 14.01
N PRO A 200 5.68 -17.39 14.61
CA PRO A 200 4.87 -18.58 14.44
C PRO A 200 4.68 -18.85 12.95
N ALA A 201 4.90 -20.10 12.53
CA ALA A 201 4.75 -20.49 11.14
C ALA A 201 3.34 -20.13 10.67
N ALA A 202 3.23 -19.59 9.44
CA ALA A 202 1.92 -19.36 8.84
C ALA A 202 1.13 -20.67 8.86
N ALA A 203 -0.18 -20.60 9.17
CA ALA A 203 -1.02 -21.79 9.27
C ALA A 203 -0.85 -22.69 8.03
N GLU A 204 -0.88 -24.00 8.24
CA GLU A 204 -0.72 -24.97 7.16
C GLU A 204 -1.89 -24.86 6.16
N GLY A 205 -1.59 -24.92 4.86
CA GLY A 205 -2.59 -24.90 3.79
C GLY A 205 -2.95 -23.52 3.23
N THR A 206 -2.39 -22.45 3.80
CA THR A 206 -2.63 -21.04 3.42
C THR A 206 -1.89 -20.64 2.15
N VAL A 207 -2.35 -19.60 1.43
CA VAL A 207 -1.63 -19.09 0.25
C VAL A 207 -0.24 -18.59 0.67
N ALA A 208 -0.13 -17.87 1.79
CA ALA A 208 1.12 -17.42 2.35
C ALA A 208 2.07 -18.59 2.67
N ALA A 209 1.59 -19.66 3.33
CA ALA A 209 2.40 -20.84 3.62
C ALA A 209 2.80 -21.60 2.34
N ARG A 210 1.93 -21.66 1.33
CA ARG A 210 2.26 -22.26 0.02
C ARG A 210 3.34 -21.45 -0.71
N ILE A 211 3.27 -20.12 -0.65
CA ILE A 211 4.29 -19.24 -1.24
C ILE A 211 5.62 -19.34 -0.48
N ALA A 212 5.55 -19.45 0.84
CA ALA A 212 6.72 -19.61 1.71
C ALA A 212 7.29 -21.04 1.71
N GLY A 213 6.62 -21.98 1.05
CA GLY A 213 7.04 -23.37 0.92
C GLY A 213 8.37 -23.56 0.17
N PRO A 214 8.88 -24.79 0.12
CA PRO A 214 10.13 -25.09 -0.56
C PRO A 214 10.01 -24.85 -2.07
N GLY A 215 10.95 -24.10 -2.63
CA GLY A 215 11.04 -23.78 -4.05
C GLY A 215 10.86 -22.31 -4.38
N SER A 216 10.94 -22.01 -5.68
CA SER A 216 10.77 -20.66 -6.23
C SER A 216 9.42 -20.57 -6.92
N VAL A 217 8.64 -19.55 -6.58
CA VAL A 217 7.29 -19.33 -7.10
C VAL A 217 7.12 -17.87 -7.47
N ARG A 218 6.40 -17.62 -8.56
CA ARG A 218 6.07 -16.28 -9.02
C ARG A 218 4.58 -16.10 -8.86
N VAL A 219 4.15 -15.11 -8.08
CA VAL A 219 2.74 -14.91 -7.75
C VAL A 219 2.34 -13.47 -8.02
N HIS A 220 1.23 -13.28 -8.71
CA HIS A 220 0.45 -12.04 -8.71
C HIS A 220 -0.67 -12.18 -7.69
N LEU A 221 -0.54 -11.47 -6.58
CA LEU A 221 -1.50 -11.40 -5.50
C LEU A 221 -2.42 -10.20 -5.73
N ARG A 222 -3.65 -10.46 -6.19
CA ARG A 222 -4.65 -9.41 -6.31
C ARG A 222 -5.30 -9.18 -4.96
N GLU A 223 -5.08 -8.00 -4.38
CA GLU A 223 -5.60 -7.62 -3.06
C GLU A 223 -6.50 -6.38 -3.17
N ARG A 224 -7.73 -6.45 -2.63
CA ARG A 224 -8.65 -5.29 -2.67
C ARG A 224 -8.35 -4.24 -1.61
N ARG A 225 -7.75 -4.64 -0.48
CA ARG A 225 -7.56 -3.78 0.71
C ARG A 225 -6.12 -3.59 1.17
N GLY A 226 -5.16 -4.12 0.42
CA GLY A 226 -3.74 -4.12 0.83
C GLY A 226 -3.46 -5.15 1.91
N GLY A 227 -2.18 -5.27 2.31
CA GLY A 227 -1.75 -6.09 3.44
C GLY A 227 -1.54 -7.58 3.14
N GLY A 228 -1.94 -8.06 1.96
CA GLY A 228 -1.63 -9.41 1.51
C GLY A 228 -0.13 -9.58 1.27
N ALA A 229 0.53 -8.56 0.70
CA ALA A 229 1.98 -8.56 0.56
C ALA A 229 2.71 -8.57 1.92
N ASP A 230 2.17 -7.88 2.94
CA ASP A 230 2.68 -7.95 4.32
C ASP A 230 2.58 -9.38 4.89
N ALA A 231 1.42 -10.03 4.73
CA ALA A 231 1.23 -11.41 5.21
C ALA A 231 2.16 -12.41 4.53
N VAL A 232 2.37 -12.28 3.21
CA VAL A 232 3.31 -13.13 2.47
C VAL A 232 4.76 -12.85 2.90
N ALA A 233 5.14 -11.59 3.06
CA ALA A 233 6.46 -11.21 3.55
C ALA A 233 6.74 -11.78 4.94
N ASP A 234 5.78 -11.69 5.86
CA ASP A 234 5.91 -12.24 7.21
C ASP A 234 5.98 -13.78 7.21
N ALA A 235 5.21 -14.46 6.37
CA ALA A 235 5.29 -15.91 6.21
C ALA A 235 6.64 -16.38 5.64
N LEU A 236 7.16 -15.67 4.63
CA LEU A 236 8.50 -15.92 4.09
C LEU A 236 9.56 -15.74 5.18
N ARG A 237 9.47 -14.67 5.97
CA ARG A 237 10.42 -14.40 7.07
C ARG A 237 10.33 -15.42 8.19
N GLY A 238 9.12 -15.91 8.52
CA GLY A 238 8.90 -17.00 9.47
C GLY A 238 9.44 -18.34 8.98
N ALA A 239 9.47 -18.57 7.67
CA ALA A 239 10.12 -19.72 7.04
C ALA A 239 11.67 -19.57 6.95
N GLY A 240 12.26 -18.58 7.63
CA GLY A 240 13.70 -18.36 7.63
C GLY A 240 14.24 -17.63 6.39
N ARG A 241 13.36 -17.10 5.53
CA ARG A 241 13.75 -16.44 4.26
C ARG A 241 14.00 -14.94 4.47
N THR A 242 14.94 -14.40 3.71
CA THR A 242 15.19 -12.95 3.64
C THR A 242 14.24 -12.34 2.62
N VAL A 243 13.66 -11.18 2.90
CA VAL A 243 12.73 -10.51 1.98
C VAL A 243 13.29 -9.17 1.52
N LEU A 244 13.38 -8.99 0.20
CA LEU A 244 13.60 -7.69 -0.45
C LEU A 244 12.24 -7.07 -0.73
N ARG A 245 11.83 -6.09 0.08
CA ARG A 245 10.56 -5.38 -0.12
C ARG A 245 10.80 -4.15 -0.96
N HIS A 246 10.21 -4.11 -2.14
CA HIS A 246 10.30 -2.99 -3.07
C HIS A 246 8.98 -2.22 -3.14
N ARG A 247 9.06 -0.90 -2.91
CA ARG A 247 7.94 0.03 -3.09
C ARG A 247 8.25 0.99 -4.25
N PRO A 248 7.85 0.67 -5.49
CA PRO A 248 8.14 1.52 -6.64
C PRO A 248 7.39 2.86 -6.54
N PRO A 249 7.95 3.96 -7.09
CA PRO A 249 7.23 5.22 -7.22
C PRO A 249 6.09 5.10 -8.24
N ALA A 250 5.03 5.90 -8.08
CA ALA A 250 3.83 5.83 -8.92
C ALA A 250 4.07 6.21 -10.39
N THR A 251 5.00 7.13 -10.66
CA THR A 251 5.16 7.82 -11.96
C THR A 251 6.17 7.22 -12.93
N GLY A 252 6.62 5.98 -12.72
CA GLY A 252 7.47 5.29 -13.68
C GLY A 252 8.57 4.48 -13.01
N GLN A 253 9.07 3.50 -13.75
CA GLN A 253 10.10 2.58 -13.29
C GLN A 253 11.31 2.65 -14.19
N ASP A 254 12.47 2.41 -13.60
CA ASP A 254 13.70 2.12 -14.33
C ASP A 254 13.85 0.59 -14.42
N PRO A 255 13.82 -0.01 -15.63
CA PRO A 255 14.08 -1.43 -15.83
C PRO A 255 15.40 -1.91 -15.19
N GLY A 256 16.37 -1.01 -14.99
CA GLY A 256 17.61 -1.30 -14.28
C GLY A 256 17.40 -1.74 -12.83
N VAL A 257 16.36 -1.25 -12.15
CA VAL A 257 16.06 -1.61 -10.75
C VAL A 257 15.56 -3.05 -10.64
N ALA A 258 14.73 -3.51 -11.59
CA ALA A 258 14.25 -4.90 -11.60
C ALA A 258 15.40 -5.90 -11.75
N HIS A 259 16.29 -5.67 -12.71
CA HIS A 259 17.47 -6.52 -12.91
C HIS A 259 18.39 -6.48 -11.69
N ALA A 260 18.59 -5.30 -11.09
CA ALA A 260 19.38 -5.16 -9.87
C ALA A 260 18.76 -5.89 -8.66
N LEU A 261 17.43 -5.91 -8.53
CA LEU A 261 16.69 -6.65 -7.49
C LEU A 261 16.84 -8.17 -7.64
N VAL A 262 16.66 -8.69 -8.87
CA VAL A 262 16.86 -10.11 -9.17
C VAL A 262 18.30 -10.53 -8.89
N ARG A 263 19.27 -9.73 -9.33
CA ARG A 263 20.69 -9.95 -9.03
C ARG A 263 20.94 -9.94 -7.53
N GLU A 264 20.41 -8.99 -6.79
CA GLU A 264 20.57 -8.92 -5.33
C GLU A 264 19.99 -10.15 -4.63
N ALA A 265 18.82 -10.65 -5.07
CA ALA A 265 18.24 -11.88 -4.55
C ALA A 265 19.14 -13.10 -4.82
N ARG A 266 19.66 -13.23 -6.04
CA ARG A 266 20.60 -14.29 -6.42
C ARG A 266 21.91 -14.21 -5.64
N LEU A 267 22.50 -13.01 -5.48
CA LEU A 267 23.74 -12.79 -4.71
C LEU A 267 23.58 -13.16 -3.24
N ARG A 268 22.40 -12.98 -2.64
CA ARG A 268 22.13 -13.42 -1.25
C ARG A 268 21.82 -14.91 -1.12
N GLY A 269 21.26 -15.53 -2.16
CA GLY A 269 21.06 -16.99 -2.25
C GLY A 269 19.60 -17.43 -2.17
N ALA A 270 19.38 -18.75 -2.29
CA ALA A 270 18.07 -19.41 -2.51
C ALA A 270 16.98 -19.12 -1.45
N GLY A 271 17.38 -18.57 -0.29
CA GLY A 271 16.48 -18.09 0.75
C GLY A 271 15.94 -16.68 0.56
N THR A 272 16.28 -15.95 -0.51
CA THR A 272 15.84 -14.56 -0.69
C THR A 272 14.63 -14.47 -1.60
N ALA A 273 13.56 -13.82 -1.13
CA ALA A 273 12.35 -13.56 -1.89
C ALA A 273 12.17 -12.07 -2.15
N ILE A 274 11.49 -11.71 -3.23
CA ILE A 274 11.19 -10.32 -3.59
C ILE A 274 9.69 -10.10 -3.47
N VAL A 275 9.28 -9.05 -2.75
CA VAL A 275 7.88 -8.65 -2.60
C VAL A 275 7.75 -7.21 -3.09
N VAL A 276 6.89 -7.00 -4.10
CA VAL A 276 6.66 -5.70 -4.74
C VAL A 276 5.24 -5.24 -4.42
N GLU A 277 5.12 -4.08 -3.75
CA GLU A 277 3.82 -3.48 -3.41
C GLU A 277 3.97 -1.95 -3.19
N PRO A 278 3.11 -1.10 -3.77
CA PRO A 278 2.09 -1.44 -4.76
C PRO A 278 2.71 -1.71 -6.14
N LEU A 279 1.96 -2.37 -7.01
CA LEU A 279 2.30 -2.42 -8.44
C LEU A 279 2.20 -1.02 -9.09
N PRO A 280 3.13 -0.67 -10.00
CA PRO A 280 3.08 0.58 -10.77
C PRO A 280 1.90 0.59 -11.75
N GLU A 281 1.58 1.74 -12.34
CA GLU A 281 0.54 1.86 -13.36
C GLU A 281 0.81 1.01 -14.62
N ARG A 282 2.09 0.80 -14.97
CA ARG A 282 2.53 -0.04 -16.10
C ARG A 282 3.41 -1.19 -15.61
N PRO A 283 2.82 -2.27 -15.08
CA PRO A 283 3.57 -3.34 -14.43
C PRO A 283 4.27 -4.30 -15.39
N ALA A 284 3.91 -4.31 -16.69
CA ALA A 284 4.36 -5.32 -17.64
C ALA A 284 5.88 -5.47 -17.74
N GLU A 285 6.63 -4.35 -17.83
CA GLU A 285 8.10 -4.39 -17.97
C GLU A 285 8.78 -4.92 -16.70
N LEU A 286 8.31 -4.49 -15.52
CA LEU A 286 8.81 -4.97 -14.23
C LEU A 286 8.53 -6.44 -14.01
N VAL A 287 7.29 -6.85 -14.26
CA VAL A 287 6.87 -8.24 -14.10
C VAL A 287 7.71 -9.11 -15.02
N ARG A 288 7.88 -8.73 -16.29
CA ARG A 288 8.71 -9.46 -17.26
C ARG A 288 10.18 -9.58 -16.82
N ALA A 289 10.78 -8.49 -16.38
CA ALA A 289 12.18 -8.48 -15.93
C ALA A 289 12.41 -9.28 -14.64
N MET A 290 11.38 -9.42 -13.79
CA MET A 290 11.48 -10.11 -12.50
C MET A 290 10.89 -11.52 -12.49
N ALA A 291 10.21 -11.97 -13.56
CA ALA A 291 9.56 -13.27 -13.62
C ALA A 291 10.54 -14.43 -13.89
N VAL A 292 11.66 -14.44 -13.18
CA VAL A 292 12.71 -15.46 -13.25
C VAL A 292 12.32 -16.72 -12.48
N ALA A 293 12.72 -17.89 -12.98
CA ALA A 293 12.28 -19.18 -12.44
C ALA A 293 12.93 -19.56 -11.10
N ASP A 294 14.09 -19.01 -10.79
CA ASP A 294 14.94 -19.38 -9.67
C ASP A 294 14.73 -18.52 -8.41
N VAL A 295 13.96 -17.44 -8.49
CA VAL A 295 13.69 -16.53 -7.37
C VAL A 295 12.19 -16.51 -7.05
N THR A 296 11.83 -16.54 -5.76
CA THR A 296 10.44 -16.29 -5.35
C THR A 296 10.11 -14.81 -5.50
N VAL A 297 9.13 -14.49 -6.34
CA VAL A 297 8.71 -13.10 -6.60
C VAL A 297 7.20 -12.97 -6.40
N VAL A 298 6.80 -12.00 -5.58
CA VAL A 298 5.40 -11.72 -5.25
C VAL A 298 5.10 -10.29 -5.65
N PHE A 299 4.16 -10.14 -6.59
CA PHE A 299 3.61 -8.86 -6.99
C PHE A 299 2.26 -8.68 -6.31
N ALA A 300 2.06 -7.59 -5.57
CA ALA A 300 0.82 -7.32 -4.87
C ALA A 300 0.20 -6.00 -5.32
N GLY A 301 -1.12 -6.02 -5.53
CA GLY A 301 -1.88 -4.83 -5.84
C GLY A 301 -3.33 -5.10 -6.22
N PRO A 302 -4.14 -4.04 -6.42
CA PRO A 302 -5.57 -4.17 -6.71
C PRO A 302 -5.88 -4.57 -8.16
N GLY A 303 -4.91 -4.38 -9.06
CA GLY A 303 -5.05 -4.63 -10.49
C GLY A 303 -5.27 -6.11 -10.82
N ALA A 304 -6.10 -6.38 -11.83
CA ALA A 304 -6.21 -7.72 -12.40
C ALA A 304 -4.89 -8.13 -13.05
N TYR A 305 -4.58 -9.42 -12.99
CA TYR A 305 -3.46 -10.00 -13.73
C TYR A 305 -3.74 -9.95 -15.23
N ASP A 306 -2.76 -9.53 -16.02
CA ASP A 306 -2.75 -9.66 -17.47
C ASP A 306 -1.76 -10.76 -17.89
N PRO A 307 -2.23 -11.84 -18.54
CA PRO A 307 -1.39 -12.92 -19.06
C PRO A 307 -0.25 -12.45 -19.97
N GLU A 308 -0.39 -11.31 -20.65
CA GLU A 308 0.62 -10.78 -21.58
C GLU A 308 1.82 -10.14 -20.88
N TRP A 309 1.74 -9.88 -19.57
CA TRP A 309 2.88 -9.33 -18.82
C TRP A 309 4.08 -10.25 -18.87
N ALA A 310 3.87 -11.57 -18.68
CA ALA A 310 4.93 -12.57 -18.69
C ALA A 310 4.39 -13.95 -19.14
N PRO A 311 4.14 -14.15 -20.45
CA PRO A 311 3.45 -15.32 -20.99
C PRO A 311 4.17 -16.64 -20.70
N ASP A 312 5.50 -16.64 -20.74
CA ASP A 312 6.32 -17.84 -20.57
C ASP A 312 6.80 -18.06 -19.11
N ALA A 313 6.43 -17.16 -18.20
CA ALA A 313 7.02 -17.13 -16.87
C ALA A 313 6.23 -17.88 -15.80
N GLY A 314 5.12 -18.55 -16.16
CA GLY A 314 4.33 -19.35 -15.22
C GLY A 314 3.88 -18.58 -13.99
N LEU A 315 3.46 -17.32 -14.17
CA LEU A 315 2.99 -16.46 -13.08
C LEU A 315 1.64 -16.95 -12.55
N LEU A 316 1.57 -17.29 -11.25
CA LEU A 316 0.34 -17.72 -10.61
C LEU A 316 -0.48 -16.49 -10.20
N ALA A 317 -1.67 -16.33 -10.76
CA ALA A 317 -2.61 -15.31 -10.32
C ALA A 317 -3.47 -15.85 -9.16
N VAL A 318 -3.41 -15.19 -8.00
CA VAL A 318 -4.22 -15.51 -6.83
C VAL A 318 -5.09 -14.30 -6.50
N ASP A 319 -6.41 -14.46 -6.58
CA ASP A 319 -7.36 -13.44 -6.16
C ASP A 319 -7.67 -13.62 -4.67
N VAL A 320 -7.49 -12.55 -3.93
CA VAL A 320 -7.60 -12.52 -2.47
C VAL A 320 -8.52 -11.35 -2.12
N GLN A 321 -9.71 -11.68 -1.60
CA GLN A 321 -10.71 -10.69 -1.24
C GLN A 321 -10.27 -9.89 0.00
N ASP A 322 -9.60 -10.57 0.94
CA ASP A 322 -9.04 -10.00 2.17
C ASP A 322 -7.74 -10.72 2.56
N VAL A 323 -6.87 -10.10 3.36
CA VAL A 323 -5.62 -10.70 3.89
C VAL A 323 -5.85 -12.09 4.49
N GLN A 324 -7.07 -12.32 4.98
CA GLN A 324 -7.59 -13.57 5.50
C GLN A 324 -7.59 -14.74 4.49
N ASP A 325 -7.78 -14.47 3.19
CA ASP A 325 -7.67 -15.49 2.13
C ASP A 325 -6.21 -15.89 1.89
N VAL A 326 -5.26 -14.97 2.11
CA VAL A 326 -3.83 -15.25 1.99
C VAL A 326 -3.38 -16.20 3.11
N GLN A 327 -3.90 -15.99 4.31
CA GLN A 327 -3.60 -16.79 5.50
C GLN A 327 -4.56 -17.97 5.70
N GLY A 328 -5.30 -18.39 4.66
CA GLY A 328 -6.13 -19.60 4.57
C GLY A 328 -6.79 -20.15 5.86
N GLY A 329 -8.10 -20.02 5.95
CA GLY A 329 -8.94 -21.04 6.61
C GLY A 329 -9.12 -20.95 8.13
N SER A 330 -10.09 -20.13 8.53
CA SER A 330 -11.18 -20.57 9.43
C SER A 330 -10.91 -20.97 10.90
N SER A 331 -9.70 -20.83 11.48
CA SER A 331 -9.52 -21.08 12.94
C SER A 331 -8.68 -20.10 13.77
N GLU A 332 -8.21 -18.97 13.24
CA GLU A 332 -7.71 -17.85 14.07
C GLU A 332 -8.59 -16.63 13.85
N ARG A 333 -9.82 -16.74 14.36
CA ARG A 333 -10.95 -15.85 14.08
C ARG A 333 -11.01 -14.64 15.01
N ASP A 334 -9.89 -14.21 15.59
CA ASP A 334 -9.91 -13.22 16.65
C ASP A 334 -8.99 -12.03 16.37
N PRO A 335 -9.54 -10.88 15.93
CA PRO A 335 -8.82 -9.61 15.87
C PRO A 335 -8.08 -9.30 17.18
N VAL A 336 -8.62 -9.73 18.32
CA VAL A 336 -7.97 -9.58 19.63
C VAL A 336 -6.65 -10.35 19.69
N ALA A 337 -6.58 -11.56 19.12
CA ALA A 337 -5.35 -12.35 19.12
C ALA A 337 -4.23 -11.70 18.28
N LEU A 338 -4.57 -11.14 17.11
CA LEU A 338 -3.63 -10.40 16.26
C LEU A 338 -3.10 -9.15 16.98
N TRP A 339 -3.99 -8.38 17.60
CA TRP A 339 -3.58 -7.21 18.39
C TRP A 339 -2.76 -7.61 19.62
N ARG A 340 -3.13 -8.68 20.33
CA ARG A 340 -2.37 -9.20 21.47
C ARG A 340 -0.97 -9.66 21.09
N ALA A 341 -0.78 -10.26 19.93
CA ALA A 341 0.53 -10.71 19.46
C ALA A 341 1.50 -9.53 19.21
N GLU A 342 0.97 -8.35 18.90
CA GLU A 342 1.76 -7.15 18.58
C GLU A 342 1.89 -6.16 19.75
N LEU A 343 1.01 -6.24 20.74
CA LEU A 343 1.09 -5.45 21.97
C LEU A 343 2.13 -6.07 22.92
N PRO A 344 2.97 -5.27 23.59
CA PRO A 344 4.00 -5.79 24.47
C PRO A 344 3.38 -6.57 25.64
N TYR A 345 3.84 -7.82 25.81
CA TYR A 345 3.55 -8.64 26.99
C TYR A 345 4.62 -8.37 28.05
N THR A 346 4.37 -7.45 28.97
CA THR A 346 5.24 -7.27 30.14
C THR A 346 4.72 -8.12 31.28
N ALA A 347 5.55 -9.05 31.76
CA ALA A 347 5.19 -9.98 32.84
C ALA A 347 4.83 -9.29 34.18
N ASP A 348 5.20 -8.01 34.35
CA ASP A 348 4.90 -7.19 35.53
C ASP A 348 3.66 -6.29 35.39
N ASP A 349 3.10 -6.16 34.19
CA ASP A 349 1.86 -5.44 33.92
C ASP A 349 0.91 -6.41 33.22
N LEU A 350 0.03 -7.06 34.01
CA LEU A 350 -1.19 -7.66 33.48
C LEU A 350 -1.76 -6.67 32.48
N SER A 351 -1.83 -7.02 31.18
CA SER A 351 -2.39 -6.16 30.15
C SER A 351 -3.68 -5.52 30.68
N SER A 352 -3.66 -4.22 30.96
CA SER A 352 -4.76 -3.50 31.60
C SER A 352 -6.04 -3.50 30.76
N ILE A 353 -5.94 -3.96 29.52
CA ILE A 353 -7.04 -4.10 28.57
C ILE A 353 -7.46 -5.57 28.54
N GLY A 354 -8.70 -5.85 28.97
CA GLY A 354 -9.30 -7.18 28.83
C GLY A 354 -9.63 -7.51 27.36
N ASP A 355 -9.76 -8.80 27.02
CA ASP A 355 -10.03 -9.23 25.64
C ASP A 355 -11.32 -8.64 25.08
N GLU A 356 -12.36 -8.52 25.91
CA GLU A 356 -13.62 -7.89 25.51
C GLU A 356 -13.48 -6.39 25.22
N GLU A 357 -12.61 -5.69 25.97
CA GLU A 357 -12.37 -4.27 25.76
C GLU A 357 -11.52 -4.03 24.51
N LEU A 358 -10.52 -4.89 24.29
CA LEU A 358 -9.71 -4.87 23.07
C LEU A 358 -10.59 -5.18 21.87
N ALA A 359 -11.44 -6.22 21.94
CA ALA A 359 -12.40 -6.57 20.88
C ALA A 359 -13.27 -5.38 20.52
N ARG A 360 -13.84 -4.71 21.52
CA ARG A 360 -14.71 -3.55 21.32
C ARG A 360 -13.97 -2.37 20.68
N ALA A 361 -12.71 -2.14 21.06
CA ALA A 361 -11.91 -1.05 20.53
C ALA A 361 -11.51 -1.27 19.06
N VAL A 362 -11.29 -2.52 18.64
CA VAL A 362 -10.77 -2.84 17.30
C VAL A 362 -11.84 -3.31 16.31
N ALA A 363 -12.99 -3.82 16.78
CA ALA A 363 -14.08 -4.33 15.94
C ALA A 363 -14.58 -3.38 14.84
N PRO A 364 -14.62 -2.04 15.04
CA PRO A 364 -15.02 -1.11 14.00
C PRO A 364 -14.05 -1.05 12.80
N TYR A 365 -12.76 -1.35 13.03
CA TYR A 365 -11.70 -1.23 12.03
C TYR A 365 -11.42 -2.55 11.34
N ARG A 366 -11.03 -2.50 10.06
CA ARG A 366 -10.66 -3.67 9.26
C ARG A 366 -9.21 -3.53 8.80
N LEU A 367 -8.31 -3.59 9.79
CA LEU A 367 -6.88 -3.44 9.58
C LEU A 367 -6.21 -4.75 9.18
N ASP A 368 -5.24 -4.67 8.27
CA ASP A 368 -4.32 -5.78 7.97
C ASP A 368 -3.25 -5.96 9.07
N GLY A 369 -2.52 -7.10 9.06
CA GLY A 369 -1.50 -7.40 10.08
C GLY A 369 -0.36 -6.36 10.16
N GLY A 370 0.02 -5.74 9.04
CA GLY A 370 1.02 -4.68 9.02
C GLY A 370 0.51 -3.36 9.59
N GLN A 371 -0.76 -3.03 9.35
CA GLN A 371 -1.48 -1.91 9.94
C GLN A 371 -1.68 -2.12 11.45
N VAL A 372 -2.10 -3.31 11.88
CA VAL A 372 -2.21 -3.68 13.31
C VAL A 372 -0.86 -3.52 14.01
N ARG A 373 0.23 -4.05 13.43
CA ARG A 373 1.59 -3.88 13.97
C ARG A 373 1.99 -2.41 14.13
N ARG A 374 1.71 -1.58 13.12
CA ARG A 374 1.99 -0.14 13.18
C ARG A 374 1.11 0.55 14.22
N ALA A 375 -0.16 0.17 14.33
CA ALA A 375 -1.12 0.74 15.26
C ALA A 375 -0.79 0.38 16.71
N ALA A 376 -0.42 -0.88 16.97
CA ALA A 376 0.05 -1.36 18.27
C ALA A 376 1.31 -0.61 18.74
N ARG A 377 2.28 -0.43 17.85
CA ARG A 377 3.49 0.37 18.14
C ARG A 377 3.16 1.83 18.43
N ALA A 378 2.30 2.45 17.62
CA ALA A 378 1.87 3.83 17.82
C ALA A 378 1.08 4.00 19.13
N ALA A 379 0.20 3.06 19.47
CA ALA A 379 -0.56 3.07 20.72
C ALA A 379 0.36 2.95 21.94
N THR A 380 1.35 2.07 21.87
CA THR A 380 2.37 1.91 22.92
C THR A 380 3.21 3.17 23.09
N ALA A 381 3.67 3.76 21.98
CA ALA A 381 4.45 4.99 21.99
C ALA A 381 3.63 6.18 22.54
N LEU A 382 2.33 6.26 22.21
CA LEU A 382 1.44 7.29 22.70
C LEU A 382 1.20 7.18 24.21
N ALA A 383 0.93 5.96 24.71
CA ALA A 383 0.75 5.71 26.14
C ALA A 383 2.03 6.08 26.92
N ALA A 384 3.20 5.68 26.41
CA ALA A 384 4.48 6.03 26.99
C ALA A 384 4.75 7.55 26.99
N PHE A 385 4.36 8.25 25.91
CA PHE A 385 4.48 9.70 25.82
C PHE A 385 3.56 10.43 26.81
N GLU A 386 2.33 9.94 26.99
CA GLU A 386 1.36 10.49 27.95
C GLU A 386 1.67 10.07 29.41
N GLY A 387 2.64 9.17 29.63
CA GLY A 387 3.05 8.70 30.95
C GLY A 387 1.99 7.85 31.66
N VAL A 388 1.07 7.26 30.91
CA VAL A 388 -0.05 6.46 31.41
C VAL A 388 0.01 5.03 30.87
N PRO A 389 -0.59 4.04 31.57
CA PRO A 389 -0.69 2.68 31.06
C PRO A 389 -1.45 2.63 29.72
N LEU A 390 -1.14 1.62 28.91
CA LEU A 390 -1.85 1.38 27.66
C LEU A 390 -3.34 1.15 27.95
N SER A 391 -4.21 1.77 27.14
CA SER A 391 -5.66 1.75 27.36
C SER A 391 -6.37 1.51 26.01
N PRO A 392 -7.66 1.09 26.03
CA PRO A 392 -8.41 0.87 24.79
C PRO A 392 -8.51 2.15 23.94
N VAL A 393 -8.48 3.33 24.59
CA VAL A 393 -8.50 4.63 23.92
C VAL A 393 -7.24 4.86 23.08
N HIS A 394 -6.06 4.46 23.58
CA HIS A 394 -4.81 4.56 22.81
C HIS A 394 -4.81 3.65 21.58
N VAL A 395 -5.34 2.43 21.74
CA VAL A 395 -5.53 1.45 20.67
C VAL A 395 -6.47 2.01 19.60
N GLN A 396 -7.65 2.47 20.01
CA GLN A 396 -8.66 3.03 19.12
C GLN A 396 -8.15 4.28 18.39
N LYS A 397 -7.47 5.20 19.09
CA LYS A 397 -6.88 6.41 18.52
C LYS A 397 -5.81 6.09 17.47
N SER A 398 -4.98 5.09 17.72
CA SER A 398 -3.92 4.67 16.80
C SER A 398 -4.44 3.88 15.60
N ALA A 399 -5.45 3.03 15.82
CA ALA A 399 -6.19 2.35 14.76
C ALA A 399 -6.84 3.38 13.82
N ARG A 400 -7.57 4.35 14.37
CA ARG A 400 -8.21 5.44 13.60
C ARG A 400 -7.21 6.25 12.77
N LEU A 401 -6.04 6.55 13.32
CA LEU A 401 -5.00 7.30 12.60
C LEU A 401 -4.45 6.54 11.39
N LEU A 402 -4.32 5.21 11.49
CA LEU A 402 -3.78 4.37 10.42
C LEU A 402 -4.84 3.88 9.42
N SER A 403 -6.10 3.82 9.84
CA SER A 403 -7.27 3.57 8.99
C SER A 403 -7.66 4.76 8.11
N ALA A 404 -6.95 5.90 8.17
CA ALA A 404 -7.34 7.13 7.47
C ALA A 404 -6.55 7.37 6.16
N PRO A 405 -7.02 6.87 5.00
CA PRO A 405 -6.69 7.45 3.70
C PRO A 405 -7.42 8.77 3.41
N ALA A 406 -6.79 9.59 2.56
CA ALA A 406 -7.23 10.93 2.19
C ALA A 406 -8.38 10.92 1.15
N LEU A 407 -9.62 10.79 1.62
CA LEU A 407 -10.84 11.04 0.82
C LEU A 407 -11.13 12.54 0.58
N GLU A 408 -10.11 13.40 0.74
CA GLU A 408 -10.24 14.86 0.89
C GLU A 408 -10.70 15.58 -0.40
N ARG A 409 -10.57 14.94 -1.57
CA ARG A 409 -10.94 15.54 -2.86
C ARG A 409 -12.43 15.47 -3.16
N HIS A 410 -13.13 14.46 -2.66
CA HIS A 410 -14.52 14.15 -3.03
C HIS A 410 -15.47 14.00 -1.84
N ALA A 411 -14.95 14.03 -0.60
CA ALA A 411 -15.78 14.00 0.59
C ALA A 411 -15.23 14.92 1.68
N ARG A 412 -16.14 15.52 2.45
CA ARG A 412 -15.78 16.33 3.62
C ARG A 412 -15.61 15.41 4.83
N ARG A 413 -14.41 15.35 5.38
CA ARG A 413 -14.14 14.65 6.65
C ARG A 413 -14.74 15.41 7.83
N VAL A 414 -15.50 14.71 8.65
CA VAL A 414 -16.05 15.17 9.92
C VAL A 414 -15.52 14.26 11.02
N ARG A 415 -14.86 14.83 12.02
CA ARG A 415 -14.46 14.11 13.23
C ARG A 415 -15.61 14.20 14.22
N PRO A 416 -16.23 13.07 14.61
CA PRO A 416 -17.33 13.10 15.56
C PRO A 416 -16.92 13.75 16.87
N ALA A 417 -17.73 14.72 17.32
CA ALA A 417 -17.57 15.38 18.61
C ALA A 417 -18.79 15.18 19.54
N VAL A 418 -19.83 14.52 19.02
CA VAL A 418 -21.13 14.33 19.67
C VAL A 418 -21.39 12.84 19.95
N GLY A 419 -22.16 12.56 20.99
CA GLY A 419 -22.55 11.20 21.37
C GLY A 419 -24.06 11.03 21.52
N PHE A 420 -24.50 9.83 21.94
CA PHE A 420 -25.93 9.54 22.13
C PHE A 420 -26.61 10.44 23.17
N GLY A 421 -25.85 11.05 24.10
CA GLY A 421 -26.38 12.02 25.06
C GLY A 421 -26.81 13.35 24.44
N ASP A 422 -26.28 13.69 23.25
CA ASP A 422 -26.62 14.92 22.53
C ASP A 422 -27.84 14.73 21.60
N LEU A 423 -28.33 13.50 21.47
CA LEU A 423 -29.39 13.12 20.56
C LEU A 423 -30.71 12.93 21.30
N VAL A 424 -31.69 13.78 21.00
CA VAL A 424 -33.05 13.70 21.57
C VAL A 424 -33.97 13.09 20.52
N LEU A 425 -34.34 11.82 20.70
CA LEU A 425 -35.23 11.06 19.82
C LEU A 425 -36.19 10.19 20.62
N PRO A 426 -37.33 9.76 20.01
CA PRO A 426 -38.19 8.74 20.59
C PRO A 426 -37.45 7.40 20.76
N GLY A 427 -37.99 6.53 21.63
CA GLY A 427 -37.34 5.27 22.00
C GLY A 427 -37.10 4.30 20.82
N GLU A 428 -38.01 4.23 19.85
CA GLU A 428 -37.89 3.32 18.70
C GLU A 428 -36.75 3.74 17.74
N PRO A 429 -36.68 4.97 17.19
CA PRO A 429 -35.55 5.41 16.38
C PRO A 429 -34.21 5.29 17.11
N LEU A 430 -34.17 5.63 18.41
CA LEU A 430 -32.98 5.48 19.23
C LEU A 430 -32.54 4.01 19.38
N GLY A 431 -33.50 3.10 19.53
CA GLY A 431 -33.25 1.65 19.56
C GLY A 431 -32.65 1.15 18.25
N LEU A 432 -33.20 1.57 17.11
CA LEU A 432 -32.69 1.19 15.78
C LEU A 432 -31.27 1.72 15.52
N LEU A 433 -30.95 2.93 16.00
CA LEU A 433 -29.58 3.47 15.93
C LEU A 433 -28.59 2.65 16.76
N LYS A 434 -29.00 2.20 17.96
CA LYS A 434 -28.17 1.30 18.77
C LYS A 434 -28.02 -0.06 18.13
N GLU A 435 -29.08 -0.58 17.51
CA GLU A 435 -29.02 -1.82 16.72
C GLU A 435 -28.04 -1.70 15.55
N LEU A 436 -28.06 -0.57 14.83
CA LEU A 436 -27.10 -0.29 13.76
C LEU A 436 -25.66 -0.38 14.25
N ALA A 437 -25.34 0.30 15.37
CA ALA A 437 -24.01 0.26 15.96
C ALA A 437 -23.62 -1.16 16.42
N GLY A 438 -24.57 -1.91 16.99
CA GLY A 438 -24.38 -3.32 17.35
C GLY A 438 -24.08 -4.21 16.14
N ARG A 439 -24.84 -4.08 15.06
CA ARG A 439 -24.61 -4.82 13.81
C ARG A 439 -23.21 -4.59 13.25
N VAL A 440 -22.69 -3.36 13.30
CA VAL A 440 -21.33 -3.06 12.84
C VAL A 440 -20.27 -3.73 13.72
N ARG A 441 -20.47 -3.77 15.05
CA ARG A 441 -19.55 -4.42 15.99
C ARG A 441 -19.54 -5.95 15.83
N ASP A 442 -20.72 -6.54 15.68
CA ASP A 442 -20.90 -8.00 15.71
C ASP A 442 -20.85 -8.64 14.31
N ARG A 443 -20.66 -7.86 13.24
CA ARG A 443 -20.66 -8.36 11.84
C ARG A 443 -19.62 -9.45 11.60
N SER A 444 -18.43 -9.36 12.22
CA SER A 444 -17.38 -10.36 12.07
C SER A 444 -17.81 -11.71 12.64
N THR A 445 -18.50 -11.70 13.77
CA THR A 445 -19.09 -12.88 14.40
C THR A 445 -20.24 -13.44 13.56
N VAL A 446 -21.24 -12.62 13.21
CA VAL A 446 -22.47 -13.08 12.55
C VAL A 446 -22.25 -13.46 11.08
N LEU A 447 -21.63 -12.57 10.29
CA LEU A 447 -21.44 -12.78 8.85
C LEU A 447 -20.17 -13.60 8.55
N GLY A 448 -19.13 -13.45 9.39
CA GLY A 448 -17.86 -14.17 9.25
C GLY A 448 -17.89 -15.54 9.94
N GLN A 449 -17.93 -15.57 11.27
CA GLN A 449 -17.79 -16.80 12.04
C GLN A 449 -19.00 -17.75 11.92
N TRP A 450 -20.21 -17.22 12.08
CA TRP A 450 -21.46 -17.99 12.03
C TRP A 450 -21.93 -18.22 10.59
N ARG A 451 -21.37 -17.47 9.62
CA ARG A 451 -21.66 -17.59 8.18
C ARG A 451 -23.15 -17.49 7.85
N LEU A 452 -23.91 -16.70 8.62
CA LEU A 452 -25.35 -16.51 8.42
C LEU A 452 -25.65 -15.55 7.25
N ARG A 453 -25.00 -15.76 6.11
CA ARG A 453 -25.20 -14.94 4.91
C ARG A 453 -26.51 -15.34 4.24
N THR A 454 -27.43 -14.40 4.08
CA THR A 454 -28.51 -14.50 3.11
C THR A 454 -27.88 -14.32 1.72
N GLY A 455 -28.01 -15.32 0.84
CA GLY A 455 -27.31 -15.34 -0.45
C GLY A 455 -27.53 -14.09 -1.33
N GLY A 456 -26.65 -13.88 -2.32
CA GLY A 456 -26.84 -12.84 -3.35
C GLY A 456 -25.69 -11.85 -3.56
N GLY A 457 -24.43 -12.21 -3.31
CA GLY A 457 -23.29 -11.35 -3.67
C GLY A 457 -23.17 -10.02 -2.92
N ARG A 458 -23.96 -9.82 -1.86
CA ARG A 458 -23.86 -8.65 -0.96
C ARG A 458 -22.58 -8.71 -0.12
N GLY A 459 -21.93 -7.57 0.02
CA GLY A 459 -20.76 -7.35 0.88
C GLY A 459 -21.07 -7.54 2.36
N GLN A 460 -20.06 -7.42 3.22
CA GLN A 460 -20.21 -7.47 4.69
C GLN A 460 -20.51 -6.08 5.31
N GLY A 461 -20.95 -5.14 4.49
CA GLY A 461 -21.22 -3.77 4.90
C GLY A 461 -22.53 -3.65 5.67
N VAL A 462 -22.72 -2.49 6.28
CA VAL A 462 -23.99 -2.11 6.91
C VAL A 462 -24.48 -0.84 6.24
N VAL A 463 -25.64 -0.92 5.60
CA VAL A 463 -26.27 0.18 4.87
C VAL A 463 -27.56 0.59 5.56
N ALA A 464 -27.64 1.84 5.98
CA ALA A 464 -28.83 2.40 6.63
C ALA A 464 -29.36 3.63 5.92
N LEU A 465 -30.68 3.82 5.99
CA LEU A 465 -31.36 5.01 5.50
C LEU A 465 -32.00 5.76 6.67
N PHE A 466 -31.71 7.04 6.77
CA PHE A 466 -32.29 7.98 7.72
C PHE A 466 -33.26 8.90 6.97
N ALA A 467 -34.54 8.78 7.27
CA ALA A 467 -35.59 9.51 6.57
C ALA A 467 -36.36 10.41 7.55
N GLY A 468 -36.67 11.65 7.15
CA GLY A 468 -37.45 12.57 7.97
C GLY A 468 -37.31 14.01 7.49
N GLU A 469 -38.08 14.93 8.06
CA GLU A 469 -38.04 16.33 7.62
C GLU A 469 -36.67 16.99 7.84
N SER A 470 -36.43 18.12 7.16
CA SER A 470 -35.19 18.88 7.34
C SER A 470 -35.06 19.37 8.79
N GLY A 471 -33.87 19.22 9.38
CA GLY A 471 -33.59 19.67 10.74
C GLY A 471 -34.04 18.72 11.86
N THR A 472 -34.47 17.48 11.59
CA THR A 472 -34.82 16.47 12.61
C THR A 472 -33.61 15.72 13.20
N GLY A 473 -32.38 16.05 12.78
CA GLY A 473 -31.15 15.49 13.37
C GLY A 473 -30.57 14.27 12.64
N LYS A 474 -30.95 14.01 11.38
CA LYS A 474 -30.43 12.89 10.58
C LYS A 474 -28.89 12.88 10.47
N THR A 475 -28.29 13.99 10.04
CA THR A 475 -26.83 14.16 9.93
C THR A 475 -26.15 14.06 11.29
N LEU A 476 -26.79 14.60 12.35
CA LEU A 476 -26.29 14.51 13.72
C LEU A 476 -26.27 13.05 14.21
N ALA A 477 -27.32 12.28 13.92
CA ALA A 477 -27.38 10.86 14.27
C ALA A 477 -26.30 10.05 13.55
N ALA A 478 -26.00 10.36 12.28
CA ALA A 478 -24.90 9.73 11.56
C ALA A 478 -23.54 10.02 12.22
N GLU A 479 -23.33 11.27 12.66
CA GLU A 479 -22.12 11.66 13.40
C GLU A 479 -22.03 10.92 14.75
N VAL A 480 -23.14 10.79 15.49
CA VAL A 480 -23.21 10.03 16.74
C VAL A 480 -22.84 8.56 16.53
N ILE A 481 -23.34 7.93 15.46
CA ILE A 481 -22.99 6.55 15.11
C ILE A 481 -21.49 6.43 14.81
N ALA A 482 -20.93 7.35 14.03
CA ALA A 482 -19.50 7.36 13.75
C ALA A 482 -18.68 7.52 15.05
N GLY A 483 -19.11 8.40 15.96
CA GLY A 483 -18.47 8.60 17.27
C GLY A 483 -18.53 7.36 18.17
N GLU A 484 -19.69 6.71 18.26
CA GLU A 484 -19.89 5.46 19.02
C GLU A 484 -19.03 4.31 18.47
N LEU A 485 -18.82 4.27 17.15
CA LEU A 485 -17.95 3.31 16.49
C LEU A 485 -16.46 3.73 16.51
N GLY A 486 -16.14 4.94 16.97
CA GLY A 486 -14.79 5.50 16.92
C GLY A 486 -14.27 5.79 15.51
N LEU A 487 -15.13 5.73 14.49
CA LEU A 487 -14.78 5.95 13.09
C LEU A 487 -14.85 7.43 12.73
N ASP A 488 -14.12 7.83 11.68
CA ASP A 488 -14.39 9.13 11.05
C ASP A 488 -15.66 9.05 10.19
N MET A 489 -16.31 10.20 10.01
CA MET A 489 -17.42 10.34 9.07
C MET A 489 -16.96 11.12 7.84
N TYR A 490 -17.30 10.63 6.65
CA TYR A 490 -17.10 11.34 5.39
C TYR A 490 -18.45 11.69 4.78
N VAL A 491 -18.69 12.98 4.59
CA VAL A 491 -19.92 13.48 3.97
C VAL A 491 -19.69 13.63 2.47
N VAL A 492 -20.45 12.86 1.70
CA VAL A 492 -20.51 12.90 0.23
C VAL A 492 -21.78 13.64 -0.15
N ASP A 493 -21.62 14.76 -0.86
CA ASP A 493 -22.72 15.49 -1.44
C ASP A 493 -23.05 14.90 -2.82
N LEU A 494 -24.15 14.15 -2.91
CA LEU A 494 -24.58 13.51 -4.16
C LEU A 494 -24.97 14.55 -5.22
N SER A 495 -25.48 15.71 -4.81
CA SER A 495 -25.85 16.80 -5.73
C SER A 495 -24.63 17.40 -6.44
N ALA A 496 -23.45 17.35 -5.81
CA ALA A 496 -22.19 17.77 -6.40
C ALA A 496 -21.51 16.70 -7.27
N VAL A 497 -21.89 15.43 -7.11
CA VAL A 497 -21.31 14.28 -7.84
C VAL A 497 -22.09 13.94 -9.12
N VAL A 498 -23.39 14.25 -9.15
CA VAL A 498 -24.26 14.08 -10.31
C VAL A 498 -24.04 15.24 -11.29
N ASP A 499 -23.07 15.07 -12.18
CA ASP A 499 -22.78 16.03 -13.24
C ASP A 499 -23.77 15.92 -14.41
N LYS A 500 -23.85 16.98 -15.23
CA LYS A 500 -24.70 17.00 -16.45
C LYS A 500 -24.21 16.06 -17.57
N TYR A 501 -23.07 15.38 -17.39
CA TYR A 501 -22.41 14.55 -18.40
C TYR A 501 -22.53 13.06 -18.08
N VAL A 502 -23.19 12.31 -18.97
CA VAL A 502 -23.45 10.87 -18.84
C VAL A 502 -22.14 10.08 -18.68
N GLY A 503 -22.02 9.30 -17.61
CA GLY A 503 -20.87 8.40 -17.34
C GLY A 503 -19.76 8.99 -16.46
N GLU A 504 -19.75 10.29 -16.20
CA GLU A 504 -18.80 10.93 -15.26
C GLU A 504 -19.21 10.69 -13.80
N THR A 505 -20.51 10.71 -13.52
CA THR A 505 -21.12 10.34 -12.22
C THR A 505 -20.71 8.93 -11.78
N GLU A 506 -20.77 7.94 -12.69
CA GLU A 506 -20.38 6.54 -12.37
C GLU A 506 -18.90 6.44 -12.01
N LYS A 507 -18.02 7.09 -12.79
CA LYS A 507 -16.57 7.13 -12.49
C LYS A 507 -16.28 7.83 -11.17
N ASN A 508 -16.98 8.91 -10.85
CA ASN A 508 -16.79 9.64 -9.61
C ASN A 508 -17.27 8.80 -8.41
N LEU A 509 -18.43 8.15 -8.51
CA LEU A 509 -18.90 7.19 -7.51
C LEU A 509 -17.94 6.00 -7.37
N GLU A 510 -17.44 5.45 -8.47
CA GLU A 510 -16.46 4.36 -8.45
C GLU A 510 -15.19 4.76 -7.68
N ARG A 511 -14.66 5.96 -7.94
CA ARG A 511 -13.51 6.50 -7.20
C ARG A 511 -13.81 6.66 -5.71
N ILE A 512 -14.94 7.28 -5.35
CA ILE A 512 -15.35 7.48 -3.95
C ILE A 512 -15.43 6.13 -3.22
N PHE A 513 -16.12 5.14 -3.78
CA PHE A 513 -16.23 3.83 -3.15
C PHE A 513 -14.90 3.07 -3.13
N THR A 514 -14.05 3.19 -4.15
CA THR A 514 -12.72 2.55 -4.19
C THR A 514 -11.78 3.13 -3.13
N GLU A 515 -11.81 4.45 -2.95
CA GLU A 515 -11.07 5.13 -1.89
C GLU A 515 -11.63 4.79 -0.50
N ALA A 516 -12.96 4.70 -0.39
CA ALA A 516 -13.63 4.37 0.86
C ALA A 516 -13.48 2.89 1.24
N ASP A 517 -13.37 1.97 0.28
CA ASP A 517 -13.14 0.54 0.53
C ASP A 517 -11.80 0.29 1.25
N ARG A 518 -10.85 1.22 1.10
CA ARG A 518 -9.52 1.23 1.74
C ARG A 518 -9.51 1.94 3.11
N THR A 519 -10.62 2.56 3.50
CA THR A 519 -10.73 3.42 4.68
C THR A 519 -11.76 2.84 5.64
N ASP A 520 -11.44 2.74 6.93
CA ASP A 520 -12.46 2.43 7.92
C ASP A 520 -13.17 3.72 8.35
N ALA A 521 -14.31 4.00 7.71
CA ALA A 521 -15.10 5.19 8.00
C ALA A 521 -16.60 4.97 7.77
N VAL A 522 -17.41 5.87 8.31
CA VAL A 522 -18.84 6.01 7.99
C VAL A 522 -18.97 6.94 6.80
N LEU A 523 -19.48 6.43 5.68
CA LEU A 523 -19.86 7.23 4.53
C LEU A 523 -21.28 7.76 4.71
N LEU A 524 -21.43 9.08 4.79
CA LEU A 524 -22.73 9.74 4.79
C LEU A 524 -23.01 10.29 3.39
N PHE A 525 -24.04 9.76 2.75
CA PHE A 525 -24.60 10.30 1.51
C PHE A 525 -25.76 11.22 1.88
N ASP A 526 -25.53 12.54 1.79
CA ASP A 526 -26.58 13.52 2.08
C ASP A 526 -27.48 13.77 0.87
N GLU A 527 -28.74 14.10 1.15
CA GLU A 527 -29.78 14.40 0.14
C GLU A 527 -29.91 13.32 -0.95
N ALA A 528 -29.98 12.05 -0.53
CA ALA A 528 -30.06 10.91 -1.44
C ALA A 528 -31.27 10.96 -2.39
N ASP A 529 -32.32 11.74 -2.06
CA ASP A 529 -33.45 12.01 -2.95
C ASP A 529 -33.07 12.73 -4.26
N ALA A 530 -31.91 13.37 -4.34
CA ALA A 530 -31.38 13.92 -5.60
C ALA A 530 -31.11 12.83 -6.65
N VAL A 531 -30.71 11.63 -6.21
CA VAL A 531 -30.45 10.47 -7.08
C VAL A 531 -31.67 9.56 -7.16
N PHE A 532 -32.36 9.35 -6.03
CA PHE A 532 -33.46 8.38 -5.89
C PHE A 532 -34.86 8.97 -6.07
N GLY A 533 -35.01 10.04 -6.87
CA GLY A 533 -36.31 10.59 -7.22
C GLY A 533 -37.29 9.51 -7.72
N LYS A 534 -38.61 9.75 -7.59
CA LYS A 534 -39.62 8.80 -8.07
C LYS A 534 -39.24 8.32 -9.47
N ARG A 535 -39.13 7.01 -9.66
CA ARG A 535 -39.02 6.40 -10.99
C ARG A 535 -40.17 6.94 -11.82
N SER A 536 -39.93 7.96 -12.64
CA SER A 536 -40.95 8.44 -13.55
C SER A 536 -41.20 7.31 -14.55
N GLU A 537 -42.46 7.10 -14.92
CA GLU A 537 -42.75 6.33 -16.12
C GLU A 537 -41.90 6.89 -17.24
N VAL A 538 -41.09 6.04 -17.89
CA VAL A 538 -40.08 6.45 -18.87
C VAL A 538 -40.75 7.23 -20.01
N ARG A 539 -40.76 8.56 -19.88
CA ARG A 539 -41.33 9.50 -20.87
C ARG A 539 -40.22 10.27 -21.61
N SER A 540 -39.01 10.30 -21.06
CA SER A 540 -37.84 10.96 -21.65
C SER A 540 -36.58 10.10 -21.57
N SER A 541 -35.56 10.42 -22.37
CA SER A 541 -34.23 9.80 -22.27
C SER A 541 -33.55 10.12 -20.94
N HIS A 542 -33.76 11.31 -20.38
CA HIS A 542 -33.19 11.78 -19.11
C HIS A 542 -33.64 10.91 -17.92
N ASP A 543 -34.91 10.49 -17.91
CA ASP A 543 -35.51 9.64 -16.87
C ASP A 543 -34.92 8.23 -16.86
N ARG A 544 -34.44 7.74 -18.02
CA ARG A 544 -33.77 6.44 -18.13
C ARG A 544 -32.38 6.47 -17.49
N TYR A 545 -31.65 7.59 -17.61
CA TYR A 545 -30.31 7.73 -17.06
C TYR A 545 -30.32 7.86 -15.54
N ALA A 546 -31.24 8.65 -14.96
CA ALA A 546 -31.39 8.75 -13.49
C ALA A 546 -31.70 7.38 -12.83
N ASN A 547 -32.50 6.54 -13.50
CA ASN A 547 -32.77 5.17 -13.04
C ASN A 547 -31.54 4.26 -13.11
N LEU A 548 -30.66 4.44 -14.11
CA LEU A 548 -29.42 3.67 -14.24
C LEU A 548 -28.40 4.08 -13.16
N GLU A 549 -28.27 5.37 -12.88
CA GLU A 549 -27.41 5.90 -11.82
C GLU A 549 -27.86 5.44 -10.43
N SER A 550 -29.17 5.47 -10.16
CA SER A 550 -29.75 4.89 -8.94
C SER A 550 -29.44 3.40 -8.79
N ALA A 551 -29.54 2.63 -9.89
CA ALA A 551 -29.24 1.20 -9.88
C ALA A 551 -27.74 0.94 -9.63
N TYR A 552 -26.87 1.74 -10.23
CA TYR A 552 -25.42 1.64 -10.04
C TYR A 552 -25.02 1.99 -8.60
N LEU A 553 -25.52 3.10 -8.04
CA LEU A 553 -25.26 3.48 -6.65
C LEU A 553 -25.72 2.39 -5.68
N LEU A 554 -26.91 1.83 -5.89
CA LEU A 554 -27.44 0.74 -5.08
C LEU A 554 -26.58 -0.53 -5.18
N GLN A 555 -26.14 -0.90 -6.39
CA GLN A 555 -25.23 -2.02 -6.58
C GLN A 555 -23.89 -1.80 -5.87
N ARG A 556 -23.35 -0.58 -5.91
CA ARG A 556 -22.11 -0.24 -5.21
C ARG A 556 -22.29 -0.24 -3.69
N LEU A 557 -23.41 0.25 -3.18
CA LEU A 557 -23.76 0.18 -1.75
C LEU A 557 -23.90 -1.27 -1.27
N GLU A 558 -24.51 -2.15 -2.08
CA GLU A 558 -24.63 -3.59 -1.77
C GLU A 558 -23.27 -4.30 -1.76
N ALA A 559 -22.33 -3.86 -2.60
CA ALA A 559 -20.98 -4.41 -2.67
C ALA A 559 -20.02 -3.79 -1.64
N PHE A 560 -20.36 -2.61 -1.11
CA PHE A 560 -19.53 -1.89 -0.15
C PHE A 560 -19.51 -2.65 1.18
N GLU A 561 -18.31 -2.84 1.75
CA GLU A 561 -18.18 -3.60 3.00
C GLU A 561 -17.92 -2.72 4.22
N GLY A 562 -17.99 -1.39 4.06
CA GLY A 562 -17.93 -0.41 5.14
C GLY A 562 -19.31 -0.08 5.72
N VAL A 563 -19.41 1.06 6.40
CA VAL A 563 -20.68 1.59 6.92
C VAL A 563 -21.15 2.72 6.02
N ALA A 564 -22.33 2.58 5.41
CA ALA A 564 -22.94 3.61 4.58
C ALA A 564 -24.27 4.07 5.18
N VAL A 565 -24.42 5.38 5.35
CA VAL A 565 -25.63 6.02 5.84
C VAL A 565 -26.15 6.94 4.74
N LEU A 566 -27.39 6.78 4.35
CA LEU A 566 -28.07 7.66 3.41
C LEU A 566 -29.08 8.53 4.17
N THR A 567 -29.11 9.82 3.89
CA THR A 567 -30.14 10.72 4.44
C THR A 567 -31.08 11.20 3.35
N THR A 568 -32.38 11.26 3.66
CA THR A 568 -33.39 11.81 2.74
C THR A 568 -34.46 12.60 3.48
N ASN A 569 -34.99 13.62 2.80
CA ASN A 569 -36.15 14.36 3.28
C ASN A 569 -37.48 13.76 2.82
N LEU A 570 -37.48 12.87 1.81
CA LEU A 570 -38.68 12.45 1.08
C LEU A 570 -38.90 10.94 1.13
N ARG A 571 -39.28 10.41 2.30
CA ARG A 571 -39.53 8.96 2.52
C ARG A 571 -40.51 8.37 1.50
N ALA A 572 -41.56 9.11 1.15
CA ALA A 572 -42.62 8.68 0.24
C ALA A 572 -42.18 8.53 -1.24
N ASN A 573 -40.99 9.02 -1.61
CA ASN A 573 -40.49 8.94 -2.97
C ASN A 573 -39.62 7.71 -3.23
N LEU A 574 -39.23 6.98 -2.19
CA LEU A 574 -38.41 5.79 -2.29
C LEU A 574 -39.29 4.57 -2.63
N ASP A 575 -38.81 3.73 -3.55
CA ASP A 575 -39.52 2.52 -3.93
C ASP A 575 -39.29 1.36 -2.94
N ASP A 576 -40.20 0.39 -2.95
CA ASP A 576 -40.10 -0.82 -2.11
C ASP A 576 -38.89 -1.69 -2.49
N ALA A 577 -38.45 -1.63 -3.75
CA ALA A 577 -37.33 -2.42 -4.24
C ALA A 577 -36.00 -1.96 -3.63
N PHE A 578 -35.84 -0.66 -3.40
CA PHE A 578 -34.71 -0.01 -2.74
C PHE A 578 -34.74 -0.30 -1.25
N THR A 579 -35.89 -0.10 -0.61
CA THR A 579 -36.05 -0.29 0.84
C THR A 579 -35.69 -1.73 1.28
N ARG A 580 -35.98 -2.75 0.46
CA ARG A 580 -35.65 -4.16 0.71
C ARG A 580 -34.15 -4.51 0.66
N ARG A 581 -33.32 -3.60 0.12
CA ARG A 581 -31.87 -3.80 -0.04
C ARG A 581 -31.04 -3.12 1.05
N LEU A 582 -31.70 -2.32 1.89
CA LEU A 582 -31.09 -1.66 3.04
C LEU A 582 -31.19 -2.56 4.27
N ASP A 583 -30.18 -2.52 5.14
CA ASP A 583 -30.16 -3.31 6.37
C ASP A 583 -31.11 -2.76 7.43
N LEU A 584 -31.21 -1.44 7.50
CA LEU A 584 -32.02 -0.69 8.46
C LEU A 584 -32.57 0.60 7.83
N VAL A 585 -33.81 0.94 8.21
CA VAL A 585 -34.43 2.21 7.87
C VAL A 585 -34.90 2.85 9.16
N VAL A 586 -34.44 4.06 9.42
CA VAL A 586 -34.76 4.82 10.64
C VAL A 586 -35.55 6.05 10.23
N ASP A 587 -36.80 6.10 10.65
CA ASP A 587 -37.67 7.25 10.45
C ASP A 587 -37.50 8.23 11.62
N PHE A 588 -37.18 9.49 11.29
CA PHE A 588 -37.00 10.61 12.20
C PHE A 588 -38.28 11.44 12.21
N PRO A 589 -39.18 11.21 13.18
CA PRO A 589 -40.44 11.95 13.23
C PRO A 589 -40.19 13.41 13.59
N PHE A 590 -41.17 14.26 13.24
CA PHE A 590 -41.19 15.63 13.73
C PHE A 590 -41.34 15.62 15.26
N PRO A 591 -40.53 16.38 16.02
CA PRO A 591 -40.54 16.29 17.48
C PRO A 591 -41.88 16.78 18.05
N ASP A 592 -42.44 16.02 18.99
CA ASP A 592 -43.62 16.44 19.76
C ASP A 592 -43.25 17.51 20.82
N VAL A 593 -44.24 17.95 21.61
CA VAL A 593 -44.03 18.99 22.62
C VAL A 593 -42.98 18.58 23.66
N GLU A 594 -42.97 17.32 24.08
CA GLU A 594 -42.05 16.82 25.11
C GLU A 594 -40.61 16.75 24.57
N LEU A 595 -40.44 16.25 23.34
CA LEU A 595 -39.15 16.21 22.65
C LEU A 595 -38.63 17.62 22.35
N ARG A 596 -39.50 18.55 21.93
CA ARG A 596 -39.11 19.96 21.72
C ARG A 596 -38.63 20.61 23.01
N LEU A 597 -39.30 20.36 24.14
CA LEU A 597 -38.86 20.85 25.45
C LEU A 597 -37.49 20.28 25.84
N ALA A 598 -37.28 18.97 25.62
CA ALA A 598 -35.98 18.34 25.86
C ALA A 598 -34.87 18.93 24.97
N LEU A 599 -35.16 19.20 23.69
CA LEU A 599 -34.24 19.87 22.76
C LEU A 599 -33.89 21.29 23.21
N TRP A 600 -34.85 22.06 23.74
CA TRP A 600 -34.61 23.39 24.31
C TRP A 600 -33.69 23.33 25.53
N ARG A 601 -33.99 22.44 26.48
CA ARG A 601 -33.16 22.23 27.68
C ARG A 601 -31.74 21.83 27.31
N SER A 602 -31.59 20.87 26.40
CA SER A 602 -30.28 20.43 25.89
C SER A 602 -29.50 21.59 25.23
N SER A 603 -30.16 22.40 24.41
CA SER A 603 -29.51 23.51 23.69
C SER A 603 -29.05 24.65 24.61
N LEU A 604 -29.65 24.80 25.79
CA LEU A 604 -29.36 25.88 26.75
C LEU A 604 -28.61 25.40 28.01
N ALA A 605 -28.31 24.11 28.15
CA ALA A 605 -27.77 23.50 29.36
C ALA A 605 -26.46 24.14 29.91
N GLY A 606 -25.66 24.77 29.04
CA GLY A 606 -24.39 25.42 29.40
C GLY A 606 -24.44 26.93 29.58
N VAL A 607 -25.60 27.57 29.49
CA VAL A 607 -25.75 29.04 29.48
C VAL A 607 -26.28 29.54 30.83
N PRO A 608 -25.91 30.74 31.33
CA PRO A 608 -26.58 31.33 32.48
C PRO A 608 -28.06 31.59 32.18
N GLN A 609 -28.97 31.14 33.06
CA GLN A 609 -30.42 31.17 32.86
C GLN A 609 -31.11 31.90 34.02
N THR A 610 -32.27 32.49 33.75
CA THR A 610 -33.18 33.02 34.79
C THR A 610 -34.13 31.94 35.32
N ASP A 611 -34.62 32.10 36.55
CA ASP A 611 -35.49 31.11 37.22
C ASP A 611 -36.85 30.91 36.52
N ASP A 612 -37.30 31.88 35.72
CA ASP A 612 -38.56 31.87 34.97
C ASP A 612 -38.45 31.21 33.58
N LEU A 613 -37.25 30.83 33.16
CA LEU A 613 -36.98 30.34 31.81
C LEU A 613 -37.75 29.05 31.50
N GLU A 614 -37.87 28.14 32.46
CA GLU A 614 -38.47 26.81 32.26
C GLU A 614 -39.95 26.87 31.86
N ALA A 615 -40.70 27.82 32.43
CA ALA A 615 -42.09 28.06 32.07
C ALA A 615 -42.21 28.54 30.61
N GLU A 616 -41.27 29.38 30.19
CA GLU A 616 -41.23 29.93 28.84
C GLU A 616 -40.75 28.92 27.80
N LEU A 617 -39.81 28.03 28.14
CA LEU A 617 -39.43 26.89 27.28
C LEU A 617 -40.65 26.00 27.00
N THR A 618 -41.46 25.73 28.03
CA THR A 618 -42.68 24.92 27.91
C THR A 618 -43.73 25.61 27.03
N ALA A 619 -43.88 26.93 27.16
CA ALA A 619 -44.78 27.72 26.31
C ALA A 619 -44.30 27.70 24.84
N CYS A 620 -43.01 27.98 24.60
CA CYS A 620 -42.42 27.96 23.27
C CYS A 620 -42.49 26.58 22.61
N ALA A 621 -42.30 25.49 23.36
CA ALA A 621 -42.43 24.13 22.84
C ALA A 621 -43.87 23.79 22.40
N LYS A 622 -44.89 24.40 23.00
CA LYS A 622 -46.31 24.23 22.61
C LYS A 622 -46.69 25.12 21.42
N GLU A 623 -46.24 26.37 21.43
CA GLU A 623 -46.65 27.39 20.46
C GLU A 623 -45.88 27.29 19.14
N PHE A 624 -44.59 26.97 19.18
CA PHE A 624 -43.73 26.91 18.01
C PHE A 624 -43.40 25.46 17.63
N GLU A 625 -44.03 24.98 16.56
CA GLU A 625 -43.68 23.73 15.89
C GLU A 625 -42.36 23.88 15.11
N LEU A 626 -41.25 23.74 15.82
CA LEU A 626 -39.90 23.83 15.27
C LEU A 626 -39.21 22.46 15.31
N ALA A 627 -38.45 22.14 14.26
CA ALA A 627 -37.54 21.01 14.25
C ALA A 627 -36.29 21.28 15.10
N GLY A 628 -35.53 20.24 15.47
CA GLY A 628 -34.37 20.36 16.36
C GLY A 628 -33.29 21.34 15.88
N GLY A 629 -32.98 21.36 14.59
CA GLY A 629 -32.02 22.32 14.02
C GLY A 629 -32.46 23.79 14.14
N ALA A 630 -33.77 24.03 14.04
CA ALA A 630 -34.34 25.36 14.21
C ALA A 630 -34.41 25.77 15.68
N ILE A 631 -34.71 24.83 16.59
CA ILE A 631 -34.63 25.05 18.04
C ILE A 631 -33.20 25.44 18.44
N ARG A 632 -32.19 24.71 17.96
CA ARG A 632 -30.78 25.06 18.21
C ARG A 632 -30.42 26.45 17.69
N SER A 633 -30.86 26.79 16.48
CA SER A 633 -30.63 28.13 15.89
C SER A 633 -31.32 29.24 16.68
N ALA A 634 -32.53 28.98 17.18
CA ALA A 634 -33.29 29.89 18.02
C ALA A 634 -32.63 30.06 19.40
N ALA A 635 -32.12 28.99 20.01
CA ALA A 635 -31.35 29.03 21.26
C ALA A 635 -30.05 29.83 21.11
N VAL A 636 -29.32 29.66 20.00
CA VAL A 636 -28.14 30.47 19.67
C VAL A 636 -28.51 31.95 19.54
N THR A 637 -29.63 32.26 18.88
CA THR A 637 -30.14 33.63 18.77
C THR A 637 -30.45 34.23 20.15
N ALA A 638 -31.10 33.45 21.04
CA ALA A 638 -31.37 33.87 22.41
C ALA A 638 -30.07 34.15 23.19
N GLY A 639 -29.04 33.30 23.02
CA GLY A 639 -27.72 33.51 23.60
C GLY A 639 -27.05 34.81 23.14
N TYR A 640 -27.14 35.15 21.85
CA TYR A 640 -26.63 36.43 21.33
C TYR A 640 -27.37 37.64 21.90
N LEU A 641 -28.70 37.55 22.08
CA LEU A 641 -29.50 38.63 22.69
C LEU A 641 -29.11 38.85 24.15
N ALA A 642 -28.98 37.76 24.92
CA ALA A 642 -28.55 37.81 26.31
C ALA A 642 -27.12 38.37 26.46
N ALA A 643 -26.21 37.94 25.59
CA ALA A 643 -24.83 38.44 25.56
C ALA A 643 -24.75 39.93 25.20
N ALA A 644 -25.60 40.41 24.28
CA ALA A 644 -25.67 41.83 23.93
C ALA A 644 -26.17 42.69 25.12
N HIS A 645 -27.04 42.15 25.96
CA HIS A 645 -27.49 42.81 27.20
C HIS A 645 -26.51 42.62 28.37
N GLY A 646 -25.55 41.69 28.27
CA GLY A 646 -24.61 41.39 29.35
C GLY A 646 -25.23 40.66 30.54
N GLY A 647 -26.27 39.86 30.30
CA GLY A 647 -27.05 39.16 31.35
C GLY A 647 -27.32 37.70 31.04
N PRO A 648 -27.99 36.96 31.96
CA PRO A 648 -28.44 35.60 31.72
C PRO A 648 -29.53 35.56 30.63
N VAL A 649 -29.67 34.40 29.98
CA VAL A 649 -30.72 34.16 28.99
C VAL A 649 -32.09 34.21 29.67
N THR A 650 -32.94 35.10 29.19
CA THR A 650 -34.31 35.27 29.69
C THR A 650 -35.32 34.55 28.81
N GLY A 651 -36.52 34.33 29.33
CA GLY A 651 -37.63 33.81 28.54
C GLY A 651 -37.97 34.66 27.31
N ALA A 652 -37.83 35.99 27.41
CA ALA A 652 -38.07 36.90 26.30
C ALA A 652 -37.08 36.70 25.14
N ASP A 653 -35.82 36.38 25.45
CA ASP A 653 -34.79 36.09 24.45
C ASP A 653 -35.10 34.80 23.68
N VAL A 654 -35.52 33.75 24.41
CA VAL A 654 -35.93 32.47 23.82
C VAL A 654 -37.16 32.64 22.93
N ARG A 655 -38.21 33.33 23.40
CA ARG A 655 -39.41 33.61 22.61
C ARG A 655 -39.09 34.41 21.36
N THR A 656 -38.19 35.39 21.47
CA THR A 656 -37.73 36.19 20.33
C THR A 656 -36.96 35.33 19.32
N GLY A 657 -36.04 34.48 19.78
CA GLY A 657 -35.33 33.52 18.94
C GLY A 657 -36.27 32.55 18.22
N ALA A 658 -37.20 31.94 18.97
CA ALA A 658 -38.19 31.01 18.43
C ALA A 658 -39.06 31.68 17.37
N ARG A 659 -39.57 32.88 17.64
CA ARG A 659 -40.37 33.66 16.69
C ARG A 659 -39.58 34.00 15.42
N ARG A 660 -38.31 34.41 15.54
CA ARG A 660 -37.46 34.73 14.38
C ARG A 660 -37.27 33.53 13.47
N GLU A 661 -36.97 32.36 14.03
CA GLU A 661 -36.84 31.12 13.25
C GLU A 661 -38.19 30.67 12.67
N TYR A 662 -39.29 30.81 13.41
CA TYR A 662 -40.64 30.47 12.92
C TYR A 662 -41.09 31.35 11.73
N VAL A 663 -40.79 32.65 11.78
CA VAL A 663 -41.04 33.59 10.66
C VAL A 663 -40.11 33.31 9.48
N LYS A 664 -38.84 32.98 9.73
CA LYS A 664 -37.87 32.61 8.69
C LYS A 664 -38.28 31.38 7.91
N MET A 665 -39.02 30.47 8.54
CA MET A 665 -39.67 29.32 7.88
C MET A 665 -40.93 29.67 7.07
N GLY A 666 -41.30 30.96 6.99
CA GLY A 666 -42.46 31.44 6.24
C GLY A 666 -43.80 31.22 6.94
N ARG A 667 -43.80 30.85 8.23
CA ARG A 667 -45.04 30.64 9.00
C ARG A 667 -45.56 31.97 9.58
N LEU A 668 -46.89 32.16 9.54
CA LEU A 668 -47.55 33.36 10.04
C LEU A 668 -47.61 33.34 11.57
N VAL A 669 -47.02 34.35 12.21
CA VAL A 669 -47.19 34.62 13.63
C VAL A 669 -48.25 35.72 13.78
N MET A 670 -49.28 35.48 14.59
CA MET A 670 -50.27 36.53 14.93
C MET A 670 -49.51 37.74 15.50
N ARG A 671 -49.67 38.91 14.86
CA ARG A 671 -49.10 40.17 15.34
C ARG A 671 -49.87 40.59 16.58
N ASP A 672 -49.41 40.17 17.75
CA ASP A 672 -49.66 40.94 18.97
C ASP A 672 -48.52 40.81 19.98
N THR A 673 -48.17 41.96 20.56
CA THR A 673 -47.25 42.20 21.69
C THR A 673 -45.72 42.05 21.47
N MET A 674 -45.14 42.98 20.70
CA MET A 674 -43.94 43.81 21.03
C MET A 674 -43.30 44.32 19.71
N PRO A 675 -43.03 45.62 19.57
CA PRO A 675 -42.32 46.16 18.41
C PRO A 675 -40.87 45.64 18.39
N TRP A 676 -40.38 45.40 17.18
CA TRP A 676 -38.97 45.14 16.90
C TRP A 676 -38.12 46.28 17.47
N ALA A 677 -37.33 45.99 18.51
CA ALA A 677 -36.29 46.90 18.98
C ALA A 677 -34.99 46.58 18.21
N PRO A 678 -34.29 47.61 17.69
CA PRO A 678 -33.11 47.46 16.85
C PRO A 678 -31.93 46.80 17.55
#